data_AF-A0A1C6R5L1-F1
#
_entry.id   AF-A0A1C6R5L1-F1
#
_cell.length_a   1.000
_cell.length_b   1.000
_cell.length_c   1.000
_cell.angle_alpha   90.00
_cell.angle_beta   90.00
_cell.angle_gamma   90.00
#
_symmetry.space_group_name_H-M   'P 1'
#
loop_
_entity.id
_entity.type
_entity.pdbx_description
1 polymer ?
#
loop_
_entity_poly.entity_id
_entity_poly.type
_entity_poly.pdbx_seq_one_letter_code
_entity_poly.pdbx_strand_id
1 'polypeptide(L)'
;MDGLGDTDVWMDGIAAGKITDFAGEADAADVAELRDYQPIKRLALVACLVHKARMRVRDDLATMFCKRVALKIKKAKVELEEIRLAEREIVEALIGNYRTVLKNIDKGGPAQTALEKAKAMTAEVQAAPADEVARRLEGRVSPTLLALARAQVVQAGGFGAVTKAVEGFGGFAKQYEQIEKVSAHHGNFWEVLLYGQIGRDRAVMFDLAEKLEFTATSEDGRVLDALAHAQRHQAARGEYISALGEDGRAVDISFATQNWQKAVVDKTRTGQFVRKHFEAMVFTALAEELRTGDAAVVGSEEYADWSQQLLAWEAVQEKLASYLVEVGLCEEGEAAEFDAAFFRRQLEDKLRGAAAAADAGYPDNEGLVIDPETGIPSLKAFRADGQRPSAKRLEEEIKARMPERSLMGILARTAYWVEWWRRFGPASGNEPKLADPFGRYVITTFVKGTNMSPYEAARHIPGVSGHEMAYTANRHFSLVLLNEAIADLVNAHARLDISQAWGDGTAVAADGTHMDTYLDNLLAETSVRYGKPGGIAYHHVSDTYIALFTHFIPCGVWEAVYIIEGLLKNTSEVKPTTVHADTQGHLVTWTPCPSLRVGGGRPGCRVRRLRECLCGYSSGGRRTARPWSNCSTRTGRRSRSLPDSFGFSARGTARQTR
;
A
#
# COMPACT_ATOMS: atom_id res chain seq x y z
N MET A 1 -15.08 22.05 -27.49
CA MET A 1 -15.59 20.67 -27.57
C MET A 1 -17.10 20.62 -27.44
N ASP A 2 -17.71 21.34 -26.49
CA ASP A 2 -19.17 21.31 -26.30
C ASP A 2 -19.98 21.99 -27.43
N GLY A 3 -19.33 22.78 -28.29
CA GLY A 3 -19.96 23.34 -29.49
C GLY A 3 -20.40 22.31 -30.55
N LEU A 4 -20.03 21.04 -30.40
CA LEU A 4 -20.48 19.94 -31.27
C LEU A 4 -21.86 19.38 -30.86
N GLY A 5 -22.44 19.84 -29.75
CA GLY A 5 -23.69 19.34 -29.19
C GLY A 5 -23.47 18.32 -28.08
N ASP A 6 -24.55 17.82 -27.48
CA ASP A 6 -24.47 16.81 -26.42
C ASP A 6 -24.23 15.42 -27.04
N THR A 7 -23.04 14.85 -26.79
CA THR A 7 -22.67 13.53 -27.30
C THR A 7 -23.34 12.41 -26.55
N ASP A 8 -23.81 12.66 -25.34
CA ASP A 8 -24.38 11.61 -24.48
C ASP A 8 -25.72 11.17 -25.07
N VAL A 9 -26.46 12.11 -25.68
CA VAL A 9 -27.65 11.84 -26.49
C VAL A 9 -27.34 10.95 -27.71
N TRP A 10 -26.15 11.08 -28.33
CA TRP A 10 -25.79 10.26 -29.49
C TRP A 10 -25.48 8.82 -29.10
N MET A 11 -25.04 8.63 -27.86
CA MET A 11 -24.61 7.34 -27.30
C MET A 11 -25.71 6.65 -26.49
N ASP A 12 -26.89 7.26 -26.39
CA ASP A 12 -28.00 6.72 -25.62
C ASP A 12 -28.37 5.30 -26.07
N GLY A 13 -28.53 4.40 -25.08
CA GLY A 13 -28.77 2.98 -25.30
C GLY A 13 -27.58 2.16 -25.84
N ILE A 14 -26.41 2.76 -26.06
CA ILE A 14 -25.20 2.04 -26.47
C ILE A 14 -24.37 1.66 -25.24
N ALA A 15 -24.03 0.37 -25.14
CA ALA A 15 -23.13 -0.12 -24.11
C ALA A 15 -21.77 0.61 -24.12
N ALA A 16 -21.33 1.12 -22.97
CA ALA A 16 -20.05 1.82 -22.80
C ALA A 16 -18.84 1.06 -23.38
N GLY A 17 -18.79 -0.27 -23.21
CA GLY A 17 -17.74 -1.12 -23.79
C GLY A 17 -17.67 -1.02 -25.33
N LYS A 18 -18.82 -1.02 -26.01
CA LYS A 18 -18.88 -0.88 -27.48
C LYS A 18 -18.43 0.50 -27.94
N ILE A 19 -18.75 1.54 -27.16
CA ILE A 19 -18.31 2.91 -27.46
C ILE A 19 -16.78 2.97 -27.39
N THR A 20 -16.18 2.39 -26.36
CA THR A 20 -14.73 2.31 -26.19
C THR A 20 -14.07 1.51 -27.32
N ASP A 21 -14.63 0.34 -27.69
CA ASP A 21 -14.09 -0.49 -28.78
C ASP A 21 -14.12 0.25 -30.12
N PHE A 22 -15.25 0.87 -30.45
CA PHE A 22 -15.42 1.62 -31.70
C PHE A 22 -14.58 2.90 -31.73
N ALA A 23 -14.41 3.59 -30.61
CA ALA A 23 -13.49 4.70 -30.51
C ALA A 23 -12.05 4.24 -30.71
N GLY A 24 -11.66 3.10 -30.11
CA GLY A 24 -10.33 2.51 -30.30
C GLY A 24 -10.06 2.08 -31.74
N GLU A 25 -11.03 1.47 -32.41
CA GLU A 25 -10.95 1.14 -33.85
C GLU A 25 -10.78 2.40 -34.70
N ALA A 26 -11.48 3.48 -34.36
CA ALA A 26 -11.37 4.76 -35.08
C ALA A 26 -10.05 5.49 -34.83
N ASP A 27 -9.52 5.43 -33.60
CA ASP A 27 -8.25 6.07 -33.19
C ASP A 27 -7.04 5.37 -33.82
N ALA A 28 -7.14 4.05 -34.05
CA ALA A 28 -6.10 3.25 -34.68
C ALA A 28 -6.08 3.37 -36.22
N ALA A 29 -7.20 3.75 -36.83
CA ALA A 29 -7.36 3.83 -38.28
C ALA A 29 -6.94 5.20 -38.84
N ASP A 30 -6.34 5.22 -40.02
CA ASP A 30 -6.06 6.47 -40.72
C ASP A 30 -7.27 6.99 -41.52
N VAL A 31 -7.17 8.21 -42.05
CA VAL A 31 -8.27 8.83 -42.82
C VAL A 31 -8.60 8.05 -44.09
N ALA A 32 -7.64 7.36 -44.69
CA ALA A 32 -7.86 6.55 -45.89
C ALA A 32 -8.62 5.26 -45.56
N GLU A 33 -8.21 4.56 -44.51
CA GLU A 33 -8.87 3.36 -43.99
C GLU A 33 -10.31 3.65 -43.55
N LEU A 34 -10.52 4.75 -42.83
CA LEU A 34 -11.87 5.19 -42.45
C LEU A 34 -12.74 5.50 -43.67
N ARG A 35 -12.17 5.96 -44.78
CA ARG A 35 -12.92 6.31 -46.00
C ARG A 35 -13.51 5.07 -46.67
N ASP A 36 -12.85 3.92 -46.54
CA ASP A 36 -13.25 2.65 -47.13
C ASP A 36 -14.41 1.99 -46.36
N TYR A 37 -14.66 2.41 -45.12
CA TYR A 37 -15.84 1.97 -44.37
C TYR A 37 -17.15 2.49 -44.95
N GLN A 38 -18.19 1.65 -44.80
CA GLN A 38 -19.56 2.03 -45.14
C GLN A 38 -19.95 3.33 -44.41
N PRO A 39 -20.66 4.27 -45.06
CA PRO A 39 -20.93 5.59 -44.50
C PRO A 39 -21.53 5.57 -43.09
N ILE A 40 -22.43 4.62 -42.82
CA ILE A 40 -23.07 4.44 -41.50
C ILE A 40 -22.04 3.99 -40.45
N LYS A 41 -21.20 3.00 -40.77
CA LYS A 41 -20.15 2.52 -39.86
C LYS A 41 -19.14 3.63 -39.57
N ARG A 42 -18.71 4.36 -40.62
CA ARG A 42 -17.79 5.49 -40.49
C ARG A 42 -18.35 6.59 -39.57
N LEU A 43 -19.63 6.94 -39.73
CA LEU A 43 -20.28 7.93 -38.87
C LEU A 43 -20.31 7.47 -37.41
N ALA A 44 -20.65 6.19 -37.16
CA ALA A 44 -20.67 5.63 -35.81
C ALA A 44 -19.28 5.64 -35.15
N LEU A 45 -18.25 5.18 -35.87
CA LEU A 45 -16.86 5.18 -35.40
C LEU A 45 -16.38 6.60 -35.04
N VAL A 46 -16.63 7.58 -35.93
CA VAL A 46 -16.25 8.98 -35.70
C VAL A 46 -17.05 9.58 -34.53
N ALA A 47 -18.33 9.27 -34.39
CA ALA A 47 -19.14 9.73 -33.26
C ALA A 47 -18.61 9.18 -31.92
N CYS A 48 -18.28 7.89 -31.85
CA CYS A 48 -17.67 7.28 -30.67
C CYS A 48 -16.30 7.90 -30.36
N LEU A 49 -15.47 8.14 -31.38
CA LEU A 49 -14.16 8.79 -31.22
C LEU A 49 -14.30 10.21 -30.67
N VAL A 50 -15.23 11.01 -31.22
CA VAL A 50 -15.51 12.36 -30.74
C VAL A 50 -16.00 12.34 -29.29
N HIS A 51 -16.92 11.44 -28.95
CA HIS A 51 -17.41 11.29 -27.58
C HIS A 51 -16.27 10.93 -26.61
N LYS A 52 -15.44 9.94 -26.93
CA LYS A 52 -14.25 9.59 -26.11
C LYS A 52 -13.23 10.72 -26.01
N ALA A 53 -12.97 11.42 -27.11
CA ALA A 53 -12.07 12.58 -27.09
C ALA A 53 -12.59 13.68 -26.16
N ARG A 54 -13.91 13.91 -26.07
CA ARG A 54 -14.48 14.86 -25.11
C ARG A 54 -14.28 14.42 -23.67
N MET A 55 -14.54 13.15 -23.37
CA MET A 55 -14.33 12.60 -22.02
C MET A 55 -12.87 12.76 -21.59
N ARG A 56 -11.92 12.35 -22.45
CA ARG A 56 -10.47 12.48 -22.21
C ARG A 56 -10.06 13.93 -21.95
N VAL A 57 -10.57 14.88 -22.73
CA VAL A 57 -10.26 16.31 -22.51
C VAL A 57 -10.74 16.78 -21.14
N ARG A 58 -11.91 16.33 -20.67
CA ARG A 58 -12.39 16.67 -19.32
C ARG A 58 -11.52 16.04 -18.23
N ASP A 59 -11.10 14.79 -18.41
CA ASP A 59 -10.17 14.12 -17.49
C ASP A 59 -8.79 14.81 -17.46
N ASP A 60 -8.30 15.27 -18.61
CA ASP A 60 -7.05 16.05 -18.69
C ASP A 60 -7.15 17.37 -17.94
N LEU A 61 -8.29 18.07 -18.06
CA LEU A 61 -8.54 19.33 -17.33
C LEU A 61 -8.63 19.09 -15.81
N ALA A 62 -9.34 18.06 -15.37
CA ALA A 62 -9.43 17.66 -13.97
C ALA A 62 -8.04 17.25 -13.41
N THR A 63 -7.30 16.44 -14.17
CA THR A 63 -5.93 16.06 -13.86
C THR A 63 -5.01 17.27 -13.74
N MET A 64 -5.12 18.23 -14.65
CA MET A 64 -4.34 19.46 -14.62
C MET A 64 -4.67 20.28 -13.37
N PHE A 65 -5.95 20.40 -13.01
CA PHE A 65 -6.39 21.05 -11.78
C PHE A 65 -5.74 20.38 -10.55
N CYS A 66 -5.91 19.07 -10.39
CA CYS A 66 -5.36 18.31 -9.26
C CYS A 66 -3.82 18.39 -9.18
N LYS A 67 -3.12 18.22 -10.30
CA LYS A 67 -1.65 18.31 -10.35
C LYS A 67 -1.15 19.71 -10.00
N ARG A 68 -1.84 20.75 -10.45
CA ARG A 68 -1.49 22.14 -10.17
C ARG A 68 -1.67 22.45 -8.69
N VAL A 69 -2.79 22.05 -8.07
CA VAL A 69 -3.01 22.17 -6.60
C VAL A 69 -1.91 21.43 -5.83
N ALA A 70 -1.64 20.17 -6.17
CA ALA A 70 -0.62 19.37 -5.50
C ALA A 70 0.77 20.00 -5.57
N LEU A 71 1.13 20.59 -6.70
CA LEU A 71 2.39 21.33 -6.87
C LEU A 71 2.45 22.55 -5.94
N LYS A 72 1.35 23.29 -5.76
CA LYS A 72 1.30 24.44 -4.85
C LYS A 72 1.38 24.04 -3.39
N ILE A 73 0.69 22.98 -3.01
CA ILE A 73 0.79 22.39 -1.66
C ILE A 73 2.23 21.99 -1.38
N LYS A 74 2.91 21.32 -2.33
CA LYS A 74 4.32 20.96 -2.20
C LYS A 74 5.20 22.20 -1.99
N LYS A 75 5.00 23.26 -2.78
CA LYS A 75 5.77 24.51 -2.63
C LYS A 75 5.53 25.19 -1.29
N ALA A 76 4.28 25.27 -0.83
CA ALA A 76 3.94 25.85 0.47
C ALA A 76 4.55 25.07 1.63
N LYS A 77 4.62 23.74 1.54
CA LYS A 77 5.30 22.89 2.52
C LYS A 77 6.82 23.11 2.52
N VAL A 78 7.43 23.24 1.34
CA VAL A 78 8.87 23.55 1.23
C VAL A 78 9.17 24.93 1.83
N GLU A 79 8.35 25.95 1.52
CA GLU A 79 8.47 27.29 2.10
C GLU A 79 8.35 27.26 3.64
N LEU A 80 7.44 26.44 4.19
CA LEU A 80 7.35 26.26 5.64
C LEU A 80 8.63 25.67 6.24
N GLU A 81 9.25 24.69 5.59
CA GLU A 81 10.52 24.13 6.08
C GLU A 81 11.67 25.13 5.97
N GLU A 82 11.70 25.97 4.93
CA GLU A 82 12.67 27.07 4.80
C GLU A 82 12.50 28.10 5.92
N ILE A 83 11.25 28.50 6.23
CA ILE A 83 10.94 29.39 7.35
C ILE A 83 11.41 28.77 8.68
N ARG A 84 11.16 27.48 8.90
CA ARG A 84 11.63 26.78 10.10
C ARG A 84 13.14 26.71 10.21
N LEU A 85 13.85 26.52 9.09
CA LEU A 85 15.30 26.52 9.08
C LEU A 85 15.81 27.91 9.52
N ALA A 86 15.26 28.97 8.93
CA ALA A 86 15.59 30.35 9.29
C ALA A 86 15.24 30.67 10.77
N GLU A 87 14.10 30.16 11.28
CA GLU A 87 13.74 30.27 12.68
C GLU A 87 14.74 29.58 13.59
N ARG A 88 15.18 28.36 13.26
CA ARG A 88 16.20 27.65 14.03
C ARG A 88 17.50 28.45 14.06
N GLU A 89 17.93 29.01 12.94
CA GLU A 89 19.11 29.88 12.89
C GLU A 89 18.94 31.12 13.78
N ILE A 90 17.76 31.76 13.76
CA ILE A 90 17.46 32.92 14.61
C ILE A 90 17.44 32.52 16.10
N VAL A 91 16.84 31.38 16.44
CA VAL A 91 16.78 30.86 17.81
C VAL A 91 18.17 30.47 18.30
N GLU A 92 18.98 29.78 17.50
CA GLU A 92 20.37 29.45 17.81
C GLU A 92 21.21 30.72 18.00
N ALA A 93 21.02 31.73 17.16
CA ALA A 93 21.66 33.04 17.31
C ALA A 93 21.21 33.73 18.61
N LEU A 94 19.91 33.73 18.94
CA LEU A 94 19.36 34.27 20.19
C LEU A 94 19.91 33.55 21.42
N ILE A 95 19.99 32.21 21.40
CA ILE A 95 20.58 31.40 22.48
C ILE A 95 22.08 31.71 22.61
N GLY A 96 22.81 31.84 21.50
CA GLY A 96 24.22 32.25 21.49
C GLY A 96 24.44 33.64 22.08
N ASN A 97 23.59 34.60 21.70
CA ASN A 97 23.59 35.96 22.23
C ASN A 97 23.28 35.97 23.72
N TYR A 98 22.24 35.25 24.15
CA TYR A 98 21.85 35.13 25.56
C TYR A 98 22.93 34.46 26.40
N ARG A 99 23.57 33.39 25.89
CA ARG A 99 24.72 32.75 26.53
C ARG A 99 25.88 33.73 26.72
N THR A 100 26.12 34.60 25.73
CA THR A 100 27.18 35.61 25.80
C THR A 100 26.86 36.70 26.81
N VAL A 101 25.60 37.14 26.87
CA VAL A 101 25.11 38.07 27.90
C VAL A 101 25.27 37.45 29.29
N LEU A 102 24.83 36.21 29.50
CA LEU A 102 24.99 35.50 30.78
C LEU A 102 26.46 35.37 31.20
N LYS A 103 27.37 35.01 30.27
CA LYS A 103 28.82 34.97 30.55
C LYS A 103 29.40 36.32 30.96
N ASN A 104 28.87 37.41 30.41
CA ASN A 104 29.32 38.77 30.71
C ASN A 104 28.74 39.28 32.03
N ILE A 105 27.52 38.87 32.40
CA ILE A 105 26.91 39.14 33.72
C ILE A 105 27.63 38.36 34.82
N ASP A 106 28.01 37.10 34.55
CA ASP A 106 28.73 36.23 35.48
C ASP A 106 30.26 36.37 35.41
N LYS A 107 30.79 37.50 34.93
CA LYS A 107 32.25 37.75 34.95
C LYS A 107 32.75 37.77 36.40
N GLY A 108 33.35 36.65 36.83
CA GLY A 108 33.82 36.45 38.19
C GLY A 108 32.74 36.05 39.21
N GLY A 109 31.54 35.67 38.77
CA GLY A 109 30.48 35.20 39.65
C GLY A 109 30.60 33.71 40.03
N PRO A 110 29.71 33.21 40.88
CA PRO A 110 29.86 31.91 41.56
C PRO A 110 29.95 30.71 40.61
N ALA A 111 29.38 30.79 39.39
CA ALA A 111 29.43 29.68 38.44
C ALA A 111 30.77 29.59 37.70
N GLN A 112 31.37 30.72 37.29
CA GLN A 112 32.75 30.75 36.78
C GLN A 112 33.78 30.35 37.85
N THR A 113 33.62 30.82 39.09
CA THR A 113 34.50 30.40 40.19
C THR A 113 34.34 28.92 40.56
N ALA A 114 33.14 28.34 40.43
CA ALA A 114 32.94 26.91 40.58
C ALA A 114 33.59 26.10 39.44
N LEU A 115 33.60 26.61 38.21
CA LEU A 115 34.23 25.96 37.06
C LEU A 115 35.76 26.07 37.08
N GLU A 116 36.29 27.22 37.49
CA GLU A 116 37.71 27.44 37.77
C GLU A 116 38.18 26.63 38.98
N LYS A 117 37.38 26.55 40.07
CA LYS A 117 37.65 25.63 41.19
C LYS A 117 37.58 24.17 40.75
N ALA A 118 36.64 23.77 39.90
CA ALA A 118 36.57 22.40 39.40
C ALA A 118 37.77 22.06 38.50
N LYS A 119 38.25 23.01 37.68
CA LYS A 119 39.49 22.90 36.90
C LYS A 119 40.75 22.88 37.76
N ALA A 120 40.80 23.72 38.79
CA ALA A 120 41.89 23.75 39.76
C ALA A 120 41.91 22.46 40.59
N MET A 121 40.76 21.95 41.02
CA MET A 121 40.64 20.65 41.70
C MET A 121 41.01 19.48 40.79
N THR A 122 40.75 19.55 39.48
CA THR A 122 41.23 18.50 38.55
C THR A 122 42.73 18.60 38.28
N ALA A 123 43.35 19.77 38.44
CA ALA A 123 44.80 19.95 38.38
C ALA A 123 45.51 19.59 39.71
N GLU A 124 44.90 19.89 40.86
CA GLU A 124 45.42 19.60 42.20
C GLU A 124 45.28 18.12 42.60
N VAL A 125 44.40 17.35 41.94
CA VAL A 125 44.31 15.88 42.13
C VAL A 125 45.50 15.13 41.49
N GLN A 126 46.43 15.82 40.82
CA GLN A 126 47.68 15.24 40.27
C GLN A 126 48.98 15.62 41.02
N ALA A 127 48.93 16.30 42.18
CA ALA A 127 50.10 16.46 43.05
C ALA A 127 49.69 16.48 44.53
N ALA A 128 50.29 15.57 45.31
CA ALA A 128 49.87 15.11 46.64
C ALA A 128 50.23 16.06 47.82
N PRO A 129 50.10 15.66 49.11
CA PRO A 129 48.86 15.51 49.88
C PRO A 129 48.85 16.25 51.25
N ALA A 130 47.64 16.33 51.82
CA ALA A 130 47.24 16.44 53.24
C ALA A 130 48.24 16.94 54.29
N ASP A 131 48.11 18.20 54.68
CA ASP A 131 47.61 18.68 55.98
C ASP A 131 47.78 20.21 56.03
N GLU A 132 47.12 20.90 56.96
CA GLU A 132 47.45 22.30 57.33
C GLU A 132 46.73 23.47 56.61
N VAL A 133 45.39 23.52 56.62
CA VAL A 133 44.67 24.82 56.54
C VAL A 133 43.48 24.87 57.53
N ALA A 134 43.69 24.35 58.75
CA ALA A 134 42.73 24.45 59.86
C ALA A 134 43.11 25.57 60.87
N ARG A 135 43.78 26.65 60.45
CA ARG A 135 44.39 27.56 61.44
C ARG A 135 44.47 29.06 61.17
N ARG A 136 43.64 29.66 60.32
CA ARG A 136 43.61 31.14 60.23
C ARG A 136 42.24 31.77 60.00
N LEU A 137 41.36 31.64 60.99
CA LEU A 137 40.25 32.57 61.21
C LEU A 137 40.15 32.92 62.69
N GLU A 138 40.82 34.00 63.12
CA GLU A 138 40.45 34.78 64.32
C GLU A 138 40.59 36.29 63.98
N GLY A 139 39.51 37.06 64.22
CA GLY A 139 39.21 38.40 63.67
C GLY A 139 40.13 39.56 64.08
N ARG A 140 39.99 40.80 63.57
CA ARG A 140 38.79 41.58 63.20
C ARG A 140 39.14 42.68 62.16
N VAL A 141 38.41 42.76 61.05
CA VAL A 141 37.93 44.00 60.38
C VAL A 141 36.60 43.64 59.66
N SER A 142 35.59 44.50 59.74
CA SER A 142 34.22 44.26 59.23
C SER A 142 34.17 43.82 57.74
N PRO A 143 33.65 42.61 57.42
CA PRO A 143 33.40 42.15 56.04
C PRO A 143 32.40 43.04 55.30
N THR A 144 31.56 43.76 56.05
CA THR A 144 30.44 44.56 55.56
C THR A 144 30.89 45.80 54.81
N LEU A 145 32.00 46.44 55.19
CA LEU A 145 32.55 47.62 54.51
C LEU A 145 33.32 47.27 53.22
N LEU A 146 33.99 46.11 53.20
CA LEU A 146 34.60 45.54 51.99
C LEU A 146 33.55 44.96 51.03
N ALA A 147 32.43 44.43 51.56
CA ALA A 147 31.29 43.98 50.77
C ALA A 147 30.50 45.17 50.18
N LEU A 148 30.33 46.28 50.92
CA LEU A 148 29.70 47.50 50.38
C LEU A 148 30.57 48.20 49.33
N ALA A 149 31.90 48.24 49.52
CA ALA A 149 32.83 48.79 48.53
C ALA A 149 32.92 47.92 47.26
N ARG A 150 32.76 46.59 47.36
CA ARG A 150 32.62 45.69 46.20
C ARG A 150 31.23 45.73 45.57
N ALA A 151 30.17 45.95 46.34
CA ALA A 151 28.79 46.05 45.83
C ALA A 151 28.57 47.32 44.99
N GLN A 152 29.21 48.44 45.32
CA GLN A 152 29.11 49.68 44.52
C GLN A 152 29.91 49.65 43.20
N VAL A 153 30.99 48.86 43.12
CA VAL A 153 31.76 48.69 41.86
C VAL A 153 31.05 47.73 40.88
N VAL A 154 30.18 46.83 41.38
CA VAL A 154 29.41 45.90 40.54
C VAL A 154 28.17 46.54 39.90
N GLN A 155 27.60 47.59 40.48
CA GLN A 155 26.39 48.23 39.92
C GLN A 155 26.63 49.14 38.70
N ALA A 156 27.85 49.66 38.48
CA ALA A 156 28.14 50.52 37.33
C ALA A 156 28.87 49.78 36.18
N GLY A 157 29.67 48.75 36.49
CA GLY A 157 30.45 48.00 35.49
C GLY A 157 29.68 46.87 34.80
N GLY A 158 28.76 46.21 35.51
CA GLY A 158 28.01 45.06 34.99
C GLY A 158 27.02 45.44 33.88
N PHE A 159 26.29 46.54 34.05
CA PHE A 159 25.34 47.02 33.04
C PHE A 159 26.02 47.55 31.78
N GLY A 160 27.20 48.17 31.89
CA GLY A 160 27.99 48.65 30.75
C GLY A 160 28.53 47.52 29.87
N ALA A 161 28.87 46.37 30.46
CA ALA A 161 29.30 45.19 29.71
C ALA A 161 28.14 44.47 29.02
N VAL A 162 26.96 44.44 29.65
CA VAL A 162 25.73 43.89 29.08
C VAL A 162 25.24 44.74 27.92
N THR A 163 25.19 46.07 28.09
CA THR A 163 24.78 47.00 27.03
C THR A 163 25.74 46.95 25.84
N LYS A 164 27.07 46.93 26.04
CA LYS A 164 28.04 46.74 24.95
C LYS A 164 27.90 45.40 24.22
N ALA A 165 27.62 44.32 24.96
CA ALA A 165 27.41 43.01 24.34
C ALA A 165 26.13 43.00 23.48
N VAL A 166 25.04 43.59 23.97
CA VAL A 166 23.76 43.71 23.24
C VAL A 166 23.89 44.65 22.03
N GLU A 167 24.64 45.75 22.16
CA GLU A 167 24.97 46.65 21.04
C GLU A 167 25.76 45.94 19.94
N GLY A 168 26.72 45.08 20.29
CA GLY A 168 27.47 44.24 19.35
C GLY A 168 26.60 43.25 18.55
N PHE A 169 25.41 42.90 19.07
CA PHE A 169 24.43 42.05 18.40
C PHE A 169 23.32 42.83 17.66
N GLY A 170 23.48 44.16 17.51
CA GLY A 170 22.53 45.02 16.80
C GLY A 170 21.45 45.67 17.67
N GLY A 171 21.61 45.63 18.99
CA GLY A 171 20.77 46.33 19.95
C GLY A 171 19.46 45.62 20.32
N PHE A 172 18.81 46.11 21.38
CA PHE A 172 17.56 45.53 21.89
C PHE A 172 16.43 45.54 20.86
N ALA A 173 16.29 46.61 20.07
CA ALA A 173 15.23 46.73 19.06
C ALA A 173 15.27 45.60 18.02
N LYS A 174 16.48 45.23 17.56
CA LYS A 174 16.66 44.16 16.58
C LYS A 174 16.41 42.78 17.18
N GLN A 175 16.75 42.58 18.46
CA GLN A 175 16.45 41.34 19.17
C GLN A 175 14.95 41.19 19.45
N TYR A 176 14.24 42.27 19.80
CA TYR A 176 12.79 42.25 19.91
C TYR A 176 12.11 41.95 18.56
N GLU A 177 12.59 42.54 17.46
CA GLU A 177 12.10 42.24 16.11
C GLU A 177 12.31 40.76 15.73
N GLN A 178 13.44 40.16 16.13
CA GLN A 178 13.71 38.73 15.94
C GLN A 178 12.77 37.84 16.79
N ILE A 179 12.48 38.23 18.04
CA ILE A 179 11.56 37.52 18.93
C ILE A 179 10.12 37.59 18.40
N GLU A 180 9.68 38.75 17.88
CA GLU A 180 8.36 38.89 17.25
C GLU A 180 8.25 38.04 15.97
N LYS A 181 9.30 38.00 15.14
CA LYS A 181 9.32 37.14 13.94
C LYS A 181 9.21 35.65 14.27
N VAL A 182 9.88 35.19 15.32
CA VAL A 182 9.78 33.79 15.80
C VAL A 182 8.40 33.51 16.39
N SER A 183 7.80 34.49 17.10
CA SER A 183 6.47 34.34 17.69
C SER A 183 5.34 34.30 16.66
N ALA A 184 5.51 34.88 15.47
CA ALA A 184 4.47 35.00 14.45
C ALA A 184 4.13 33.69 13.72
N HIS A 185 5.03 32.69 13.76
CA HIS A 185 4.93 31.48 12.94
C HIS A 185 4.93 30.17 13.75
N HIS A 186 4.71 30.24 15.07
CA HIS A 186 4.62 29.06 15.94
C HIS A 186 3.38 28.19 15.67
N GLY A 187 3.46 27.36 14.62
CA GLY A 187 2.60 26.20 14.41
C GLY A 187 2.80 25.55 13.03
N ASN A 188 2.35 24.30 12.90
CA ASN A 188 2.38 23.53 11.65
C ASN A 188 1.33 24.03 10.65
N PHE A 189 1.40 25.30 10.23
CA PHE A 189 0.36 26.00 9.45
C PHE A 189 0.83 26.36 8.03
N TRP A 190 1.09 25.36 7.18
CA TRP A 190 1.43 25.60 5.76
C TRP A 190 0.23 26.14 4.96
N GLU A 191 -0.99 25.94 5.47
CA GLU A 191 -2.26 26.33 4.86
C GLU A 191 -2.33 27.85 4.63
N VAL A 192 -1.71 28.65 5.50
CA VAL A 192 -1.65 30.12 5.37
C VAL A 192 -0.72 30.54 4.22
N LEU A 193 0.35 29.79 3.99
CA LEU A 193 1.33 30.08 2.92
C LEU A 193 0.80 29.68 1.54
N LEU A 194 -0.19 28.78 1.48
CA LEU A 194 -0.70 28.23 0.22
C LEU A 194 -1.23 29.31 -0.72
N TYR A 195 -1.89 30.35 -0.18
CA TYR A 195 -2.40 31.42 -1.03
C TYR A 195 -1.28 32.19 -1.76
N GLY A 196 -0.12 32.38 -1.12
CA GLY A 196 1.04 33.00 -1.77
C GLY A 196 1.48 32.23 -3.04
N GLN A 197 1.33 30.91 -3.02
CA GLN A 197 1.64 30.01 -4.13
C GLN A 197 0.52 29.93 -5.17
N ILE A 198 -0.75 29.92 -4.73
CA ILE A 198 -1.94 29.85 -5.59
C ILE A 198 -2.21 31.18 -6.30
N GLY A 199 -1.86 32.34 -5.71
CA GLY A 199 -2.23 33.67 -6.23
C GLY A 199 -1.90 33.89 -7.72
N ARG A 200 -0.80 33.33 -8.23
CA ARG A 200 -0.42 33.40 -9.66
C ARG A 200 -1.29 32.55 -10.57
N ASP A 201 -1.81 31.46 -10.05
CA ASP A 201 -2.63 30.49 -10.79
C ASP A 201 -4.12 30.64 -10.51
N ARG A 202 -4.52 31.52 -9.58
CA ARG A 202 -5.91 31.73 -9.15
C ARG A 202 -6.88 31.86 -10.33
N ALA A 203 -6.56 32.70 -11.32
CA ALA A 203 -7.42 32.89 -12.49
C ALA A 203 -7.60 31.59 -13.28
N VAL A 204 -6.51 30.84 -13.48
CA VAL A 204 -6.54 29.54 -14.16
C VAL A 204 -7.29 28.50 -13.33
N MET A 205 -7.14 28.48 -12.01
CA MET A 205 -7.84 27.55 -11.12
C MET A 205 -9.36 27.74 -11.19
N PHE A 206 -9.83 28.99 -11.21
CA PHE A 206 -11.24 29.28 -11.41
C PHE A 206 -11.71 28.97 -12.83
N ASP A 207 -10.95 29.33 -13.86
CA ASP A 207 -11.31 29.01 -15.26
C ASP A 207 -11.47 27.50 -15.44
N LEU A 208 -10.56 26.69 -14.88
CA LEU A 208 -10.70 25.23 -14.89
C LEU A 208 -11.95 24.74 -14.14
N ALA A 209 -12.22 25.29 -12.96
CA ALA A 209 -13.40 24.92 -12.19
C ALA A 209 -14.72 25.40 -12.83
N GLU A 210 -14.70 26.45 -13.66
CA GLU A 210 -15.87 26.93 -14.39
C GLU A 210 -16.13 26.14 -15.69
N LYS A 211 -15.08 25.56 -16.30
CA LYS A 211 -15.20 24.74 -17.52
C LYS A 211 -15.63 23.31 -17.24
N LEU A 212 -15.48 22.85 -16.00
CA LEU A 212 -15.87 21.51 -15.58
C LEU A 212 -17.19 21.58 -14.82
N GLU A 213 -18.08 20.65 -15.10
CA GLU A 213 -19.31 20.47 -14.36
C GLU A 213 -19.07 19.37 -13.31
N PHE A 214 -19.25 19.72 -12.03
CA PHE A 214 -19.00 18.81 -10.91
C PHE A 214 -20.31 18.31 -10.31
N THR A 215 -20.34 17.03 -9.94
CA THR A 215 -21.42 16.43 -9.14
C THR A 215 -20.83 15.73 -7.91
N ALA A 216 -21.54 15.78 -6.79
CA ALA A 216 -21.17 14.98 -5.63
C ALA A 216 -21.56 13.52 -5.90
N THR A 217 -20.71 12.57 -5.53
CA THR A 217 -21.02 11.13 -5.60
C THR A 217 -21.63 10.60 -4.29
N SER A 218 -21.60 11.42 -3.24
CA SER A 218 -22.13 11.14 -1.91
C SER A 218 -23.23 12.13 -1.51
N GLU A 219 -23.88 11.88 -0.36
CA GLU A 219 -24.84 12.84 0.23
C GLU A 219 -24.16 14.12 0.73
N ASP A 220 -22.83 14.17 0.83
CA ASP A 220 -22.08 15.36 1.22
C ASP A 220 -21.72 16.22 0.00
N GLY A 221 -22.42 17.35 -0.15
CA GLY A 221 -22.16 18.35 -1.19
C GLY A 221 -21.42 19.60 -0.70
N ARG A 222 -20.90 19.61 0.54
CA ARG A 222 -20.42 20.85 1.19
C ARG A 222 -19.26 21.52 0.48
N VAL A 223 -18.36 20.76 -0.15
CA VAL A 223 -17.23 21.33 -0.91
C VAL A 223 -17.70 21.97 -2.20
N LEU A 224 -18.70 21.40 -2.88
CA LEU A 224 -19.31 22.01 -4.06
C LEU A 224 -20.08 23.30 -3.70
N ASP A 225 -20.78 23.32 -2.56
CA ASP A 225 -21.41 24.53 -2.04
C ASP A 225 -20.37 25.63 -1.73
N ALA A 226 -19.23 25.24 -1.13
CA ALA A 226 -18.12 26.15 -0.86
C ALA A 226 -17.43 26.64 -2.15
N LEU A 227 -17.35 25.80 -3.18
CA LEU A 227 -16.85 26.16 -4.52
C LEU A 227 -17.76 27.18 -5.20
N ALA A 228 -19.07 26.93 -5.21
CA ALA A 228 -20.05 27.86 -5.74
C ALA A 228 -19.97 29.21 -5.01
N HIS A 229 -19.77 29.20 -3.68
CA HIS A 229 -19.55 30.42 -2.91
C HIS A 229 -18.26 31.15 -3.29
N ALA A 230 -17.15 30.43 -3.50
CA ALA A 230 -15.89 31.01 -3.95
C ALA A 230 -16.01 31.63 -5.34
N GLN A 231 -16.73 30.99 -6.27
CA GLN A 231 -16.99 31.50 -7.62
C GLN A 231 -17.85 32.78 -7.59
N ARG A 232 -18.90 32.84 -6.78
CA ARG A 232 -19.72 34.06 -6.61
C ARG A 232 -18.90 35.26 -6.14
N HIS A 233 -17.93 35.03 -5.27
CA HIS A 233 -17.05 36.08 -4.75
C HIS A 233 -15.72 36.23 -5.51
N GLN A 234 -15.57 35.60 -6.68
CA GLN A 234 -14.34 35.63 -7.46
C GLN A 234 -13.92 37.05 -7.87
N ALA A 235 -14.88 37.93 -8.18
CA ALA A 235 -14.66 39.33 -8.54
C ALA A 235 -14.48 40.28 -7.32
N ALA A 236 -14.71 39.78 -6.10
CA ALA A 236 -14.59 40.59 -4.89
C ALA A 236 -13.14 41.03 -4.66
N ARG A 237 -12.93 42.34 -4.47
CA ARG A 237 -11.60 42.92 -4.22
C ARG A 237 -11.24 42.99 -2.73
N GLY A 238 -12.21 42.80 -1.84
CA GLY A 238 -12.00 42.79 -0.40
C GLY A 238 -11.14 41.62 0.09
N GLU A 239 -10.52 41.79 1.26
CA GLU A 239 -9.78 40.72 1.94
C GLU A 239 -10.72 39.69 2.58
N TYR A 240 -11.95 40.11 2.90
CA TYR A 240 -12.97 39.31 3.55
C TYR A 240 -14.18 39.14 2.65
N ILE A 241 -14.83 37.97 2.76
CA ILE A 241 -16.13 37.65 2.14
C ILE A 241 -17.13 37.27 3.23
N SER A 242 -18.42 37.37 2.91
CA SER A 242 -19.48 36.92 3.82
C SER A 242 -19.37 35.41 4.06
N ALA A 243 -19.52 34.98 5.31
CA ALA A 243 -19.67 33.56 5.63
C ALA A 243 -21.10 33.05 5.36
N LEU A 244 -22.06 33.95 5.14
CA LEU A 244 -23.43 33.61 4.75
C LEU A 244 -23.49 33.36 3.24
N GLY A 245 -24.04 32.21 2.87
CA GLY A 245 -24.41 31.85 1.51
C GLY A 245 -25.70 32.53 1.06
N GLU A 246 -26.18 32.13 -0.11
CA GLU A 246 -27.34 32.73 -0.78
C GLU A 246 -28.64 32.56 0.03
N ASP A 247 -28.80 31.42 0.70
CA ASP A 247 -29.97 31.10 1.53
C ASP A 247 -29.95 31.79 2.91
N GLY A 248 -28.98 32.68 3.15
CA GLY A 248 -28.76 33.32 4.45
C GLY A 248 -28.22 32.38 5.53
N ARG A 249 -27.91 31.11 5.18
CA ARG A 249 -27.23 30.15 6.06
C ARG A 249 -25.72 30.30 5.95
N ALA A 250 -25.00 30.02 7.03
CA ALA A 250 -23.54 29.98 6.99
C ALA A 250 -23.06 28.82 6.11
N VAL A 251 -22.09 29.08 5.22
CA VAL A 251 -21.44 28.03 4.43
C VAL A 251 -20.67 27.11 5.38
N ASP A 252 -20.98 25.82 5.33
CA ASP A 252 -20.36 24.83 6.21
C ASP A 252 -18.94 24.48 5.72
N ILE A 253 -17.95 24.67 6.59
CA ILE A 253 -16.54 24.38 6.36
C ILE A 253 -16.03 23.23 7.24
N SER A 254 -16.93 22.45 7.84
CA SER A 254 -16.62 21.34 8.75
C SER A 254 -15.83 20.21 8.10
N PHE A 255 -15.91 20.05 6.77
CA PHE A 255 -15.08 19.11 6.01
C PHE A 255 -13.58 19.44 6.10
N ALA A 256 -13.22 20.71 6.32
CA ALA A 256 -11.84 21.15 6.36
C ALA A 256 -11.20 20.89 7.72
N THR A 257 -9.88 20.67 7.73
CA THR A 257 -9.11 20.44 8.97
C THR A 257 -9.20 21.64 9.92
N GLN A 258 -8.93 21.42 11.22
CA GLN A 258 -8.91 22.50 12.21
C GLN A 258 -7.93 23.62 11.85
N ASN A 259 -6.86 23.33 11.13
CA ASN A 259 -5.91 24.34 10.65
C ASN A 259 -6.54 25.25 9.59
N TRP A 260 -7.25 24.67 8.63
CA TRP A 260 -7.98 25.43 7.62
C TRP A 260 -9.07 26.30 8.25
N GLN A 261 -9.85 25.75 9.18
CA GLN A 261 -10.88 26.52 9.89
C GLN A 261 -10.28 27.72 10.63
N LYS A 262 -9.11 27.56 11.27
CA LYS A 262 -8.37 28.67 11.92
C LYS A 262 -7.83 29.70 10.93
N ALA A 263 -7.41 29.28 9.73
CA ALA A 263 -6.88 30.17 8.70
C ALA A 263 -7.99 30.97 8.00
N VAL A 264 -9.17 30.38 7.85
CA VAL A 264 -10.31 30.96 7.13
C VAL A 264 -11.14 31.88 8.02
N VAL A 265 -11.32 31.52 9.30
CA VAL A 265 -12.18 32.28 10.24
C VAL A 265 -11.33 33.24 11.06
N ASP A 266 -11.65 34.53 10.98
CA ASP A 266 -11.06 35.56 11.82
C ASP A 266 -11.89 35.73 13.11
N LYS A 267 -11.27 35.52 14.27
CA LYS A 267 -11.92 35.66 15.58
C LYS A 267 -12.42 37.08 15.86
N THR A 268 -11.85 38.09 15.20
CA THR A 268 -12.21 39.50 15.38
C THR A 268 -13.41 39.92 14.53
N ARG A 269 -13.75 39.15 13.50
CA ARG A 269 -14.86 39.42 12.57
C ARG A 269 -15.73 38.19 12.41
N THR A 270 -16.67 38.03 13.34
CA THR A 270 -17.64 36.94 13.30
C THR A 270 -18.53 37.05 12.05
N GLY A 271 -18.71 35.94 11.33
CA GLY A 271 -19.53 35.88 10.11
C GLY A 271 -18.82 36.33 8.82
N GLN A 272 -17.50 36.51 8.84
CA GLN A 272 -16.70 36.75 7.63
C GLN A 272 -15.60 35.69 7.49
N PHE A 273 -15.29 35.33 6.24
CA PHE A 273 -14.15 34.49 5.90
C PHE A 273 -13.04 35.32 5.28
N VAL A 274 -11.79 34.97 5.58
CA VAL A 274 -10.62 35.50 4.86
C VAL A 274 -10.62 34.88 3.46
N ARG A 275 -10.95 35.68 2.45
CA ARG A 275 -11.20 35.24 1.07
C ARG A 275 -10.07 34.39 0.53
N LYS A 276 -8.84 34.83 0.76
CA LYS A 276 -7.61 34.20 0.26
C LYS A 276 -7.46 32.76 0.75
N HIS A 277 -7.62 32.56 2.06
CA HIS A 277 -7.53 31.23 2.66
C HIS A 277 -8.75 30.37 2.35
N PHE A 278 -9.93 30.98 2.22
CA PHE A 278 -11.14 30.28 1.81
C PHE A 278 -11.01 29.69 0.40
N GLU A 279 -10.58 30.50 -0.59
CA GLU A 279 -10.35 30.03 -1.97
C GLU A 279 -9.30 28.91 -2.01
N ALA A 280 -8.19 29.07 -1.28
CA ALA A 280 -7.13 28.07 -1.22
C ALA A 280 -7.57 26.75 -0.57
N MET A 281 -8.40 26.83 0.47
CA MET A 281 -9.03 25.68 1.14
C MET A 281 -9.95 24.93 0.17
N VAL A 282 -10.85 25.66 -0.51
CA VAL A 282 -11.81 25.08 -1.46
C VAL A 282 -11.10 24.35 -2.60
N PHE A 283 -10.06 24.95 -3.21
CA PHE A 283 -9.31 24.26 -4.27
C PHE A 283 -8.56 23.03 -3.78
N THR A 284 -8.09 23.06 -2.53
CA THR A 284 -7.42 21.90 -1.91
C THR A 284 -8.41 20.77 -1.67
N ALA A 285 -9.57 21.09 -1.09
CA ALA A 285 -10.62 20.11 -0.81
C ALA A 285 -11.18 19.52 -2.11
N LEU A 286 -11.49 20.35 -3.11
CA LEU A 286 -11.97 19.88 -4.41
C LEU A 286 -10.97 18.94 -5.09
N ALA A 287 -9.67 19.27 -5.04
CA ALA A 287 -8.65 18.40 -5.60
C ALA A 287 -8.52 17.07 -4.85
N GLU A 288 -8.84 17.04 -3.55
CA GLU A 288 -8.84 15.83 -2.73
C GLU A 288 -10.09 14.99 -2.99
N GLU A 289 -11.27 15.60 -3.08
CA GLU A 289 -12.53 14.92 -3.44
C GLU A 289 -12.50 14.33 -4.85
N LEU A 290 -11.95 15.04 -5.84
CA LEU A 290 -11.73 14.49 -7.19
C LEU A 290 -10.78 13.30 -7.18
N ARG A 291 -9.79 13.27 -6.29
CA ARG A 291 -8.83 12.16 -6.18
C ARG A 291 -9.38 10.96 -5.43
N THR A 292 -10.31 11.18 -4.50
CA THR A 292 -10.94 10.14 -3.68
C THR A 292 -12.20 9.59 -4.34
N GLY A 293 -12.78 10.33 -5.29
CA GLY A 293 -14.02 9.96 -5.99
C GLY A 293 -15.28 10.46 -5.30
N ASP A 294 -15.17 11.35 -4.30
CA ASP A 294 -16.30 11.97 -3.59
C ASP A 294 -16.94 13.10 -4.42
N ALA A 295 -16.17 13.68 -5.35
CA ALA A 295 -16.65 14.57 -6.41
C ALA A 295 -16.29 13.97 -7.77
N ALA A 296 -17.24 14.04 -8.70
CA ALA A 296 -17.10 13.56 -10.06
C ALA A 296 -17.27 14.70 -11.08
N VAL A 297 -16.68 14.53 -12.26
CA VAL A 297 -16.80 15.44 -13.39
C VAL A 297 -17.78 14.84 -14.39
N VAL A 298 -18.84 15.60 -14.70
CA VAL A 298 -19.89 15.14 -15.61
C VAL A 298 -19.33 14.94 -17.02
N GLY A 299 -19.58 13.75 -17.57
CA GLY A 299 -19.14 13.34 -18.90
C GLY A 299 -17.63 13.23 -19.06
N SER A 300 -16.90 12.96 -17.97
CA SER A 300 -15.51 12.48 -18.01
C SER A 300 -15.47 10.94 -17.93
N GLU A 301 -14.30 10.31 -18.08
CA GLU A 301 -14.13 8.86 -17.98
C GLU A 301 -13.49 8.45 -16.64
N GLU A 302 -12.32 9.02 -16.35
CA GLU A 302 -11.54 8.68 -15.14
C GLU A 302 -12.13 9.32 -13.87
N TYR A 303 -12.58 10.57 -13.98
CA TYR A 303 -13.24 11.31 -12.90
C TYR A 303 -14.77 11.19 -12.93
N ALA A 304 -15.31 10.17 -13.61
CA ALA A 304 -16.75 9.94 -13.70
C ALA A 304 -17.33 9.50 -12.36
N ASP A 305 -18.65 9.64 -12.22
CA ASP A 305 -19.36 9.09 -11.07
C ASP A 305 -19.31 7.56 -11.11
N TRP A 306 -18.49 6.99 -10.21
CA TRP A 306 -18.29 5.56 -10.11
C TRP A 306 -19.57 4.81 -9.69
N SER A 307 -20.52 5.50 -9.02
CA SER A 307 -21.78 4.89 -8.58
C SER A 307 -22.65 4.47 -9.76
N GLN A 308 -22.53 5.15 -10.91
CA GLN A 308 -23.24 4.79 -12.14
C GLN A 308 -22.73 3.47 -12.75
N GLN A 309 -21.56 3.00 -12.33
CA GLN A 309 -21.01 1.70 -12.75
C GLN A 309 -21.54 0.55 -11.88
N LEU A 310 -22.20 0.84 -10.77
CA LEU A 310 -22.80 -0.17 -9.92
C LEU A 310 -24.07 -0.73 -10.55
N LEU A 311 -24.46 -1.92 -10.09
CA LEU A 311 -25.76 -2.48 -10.45
C LEU A 311 -26.87 -1.55 -9.96
N ALA A 312 -27.87 -1.36 -10.82
CA ALA A 312 -29.10 -0.69 -10.43
C ALA A 312 -29.67 -1.36 -9.16
N TRP A 313 -30.23 -0.55 -8.26
CA TRP A 313 -30.68 -1.02 -6.96
C TRP A 313 -31.70 -2.16 -7.08
N GLU A 314 -32.55 -2.15 -8.11
CA GLU A 314 -33.52 -3.20 -8.40
C GLU A 314 -32.84 -4.56 -8.64
N ALA A 315 -31.74 -4.58 -9.40
CA ALA A 315 -30.96 -5.78 -9.65
C ALA A 315 -30.20 -6.26 -8.41
N VAL A 316 -29.80 -5.33 -7.53
CA VAL A 316 -29.22 -5.66 -6.22
C VAL A 316 -30.27 -6.28 -5.32
N GLN A 317 -31.47 -5.70 -5.23
CA GLN A 317 -32.57 -6.20 -4.40
C GLN A 317 -32.96 -7.63 -4.75
N GLU A 318 -33.02 -7.98 -6.03
CA GLU A 318 -33.32 -9.35 -6.47
C GLU A 318 -32.28 -10.38 -5.98
N LYS A 319 -31.02 -9.97 -5.82
CA LYS A 319 -29.89 -10.85 -5.44
C LYS A 319 -29.55 -10.78 -3.95
N LEU A 320 -30.02 -9.75 -3.26
CA LEU A 320 -29.63 -9.43 -1.89
C LEU A 320 -29.92 -10.60 -0.93
N ALA A 321 -31.11 -11.20 -1.01
CA ALA A 321 -31.48 -12.31 -0.13
C ALA A 321 -30.52 -13.51 -0.26
N SER A 322 -30.19 -13.92 -1.49
CA SER A 322 -29.23 -15.02 -1.71
C SER A 322 -27.82 -14.67 -1.23
N TYR A 323 -27.39 -13.42 -1.44
CA TYR A 323 -26.07 -12.96 -1.02
C TYR A 323 -25.93 -12.91 0.51
N LEU A 324 -26.97 -12.46 1.22
CA LEU A 324 -26.97 -12.41 2.69
C LEU A 324 -26.84 -13.80 3.32
N VAL A 325 -27.44 -14.82 2.70
CA VAL A 325 -27.28 -16.21 3.12
C VAL A 325 -25.85 -16.70 2.84
N GLU A 326 -25.31 -16.42 1.65
CA GLU A 326 -23.95 -16.82 1.26
C GLU A 326 -22.87 -16.23 2.18
N VAL A 327 -23.02 -14.97 2.57
CA VAL A 327 -22.08 -14.28 3.49
C VAL A 327 -22.30 -14.70 4.96
N GLY A 328 -23.37 -15.44 5.26
CA GLY A 328 -23.72 -15.86 6.62
C GLY A 328 -24.25 -14.71 7.49
N LEU A 329 -24.89 -13.71 6.86
CA LEU A 329 -25.58 -12.62 7.53
C LEU A 329 -27.06 -12.93 7.79
N CYS A 330 -27.68 -13.80 7.00
CA CYS A 330 -29.04 -14.31 7.20
C CYS A 330 -29.07 -15.84 7.14
N GLU A 331 -30.08 -16.44 7.78
CA GLU A 331 -30.38 -17.87 7.62
C GLU A 331 -31.28 -18.13 6.41
N GLU A 332 -31.20 -19.34 5.85
CA GLU A 332 -32.00 -19.74 4.69
C GLU A 332 -33.50 -19.76 5.06
N GLY A 333 -34.30 -18.89 4.43
CA GLY A 333 -35.73 -18.72 4.72
C GLY A 333 -36.07 -17.62 5.72
N GLU A 334 -35.08 -16.85 6.18
CA GLU A 334 -35.30 -15.65 6.99
C GLU A 334 -35.89 -14.52 6.11
N ALA A 335 -37.20 -14.29 6.24
CA ALA A 335 -37.95 -13.33 5.42
C ALA A 335 -38.02 -11.91 6.01
N ALA A 336 -37.25 -11.63 7.06
CA ALA A 336 -37.20 -10.28 7.63
C ALA A 336 -36.52 -9.32 6.65
N GLU A 337 -37.03 -8.10 6.54
CA GLU A 337 -36.36 -7.05 5.77
C GLU A 337 -34.98 -6.78 6.39
N PHE A 338 -33.93 -7.04 5.61
CA PHE A 338 -32.57 -6.78 6.04
C PHE A 338 -32.24 -5.31 5.81
N ASP A 339 -32.58 -4.47 6.78
CA ASP A 339 -32.27 -3.06 6.77
C ASP A 339 -30.99 -2.74 7.58
N ALA A 340 -30.53 -1.48 7.49
CA ALA A 340 -29.35 -1.03 8.24
C ALA A 340 -29.51 -1.16 9.76
N ALA A 341 -30.75 -1.05 10.28
CA ALA A 341 -31.05 -1.17 11.69
C ALA A 341 -30.93 -2.62 12.18
N PHE A 342 -31.43 -3.57 11.39
CA PHE A 342 -31.31 -5.00 11.62
C PHE A 342 -29.85 -5.44 11.58
N PHE A 343 -29.09 -5.03 10.56
CA PHE A 343 -27.66 -5.32 10.48
C PHE A 343 -26.89 -4.79 11.70
N ARG A 344 -27.14 -3.54 12.08
CA ARG A 344 -26.54 -2.92 13.26
C ARG A 344 -26.90 -3.71 14.52
N ARG A 345 -28.18 -4.03 14.72
CA ARG A 345 -28.65 -4.79 15.87
C ARG A 345 -28.00 -6.17 15.92
N GLN A 346 -27.90 -6.87 14.81
CA GLN A 346 -27.26 -8.17 14.73
C GLN A 346 -25.77 -8.09 15.14
N LEU A 347 -25.05 -7.06 14.69
CA LEU A 347 -23.67 -6.83 15.11
C LEU A 347 -23.55 -6.48 16.61
N GLU A 348 -24.46 -5.64 17.12
CA GLU A 348 -24.51 -5.31 18.54
C GLU A 348 -24.80 -6.56 19.39
N ASP A 349 -25.73 -7.42 18.96
CA ASP A 349 -26.08 -8.67 19.66
C ASP A 349 -24.92 -9.68 19.60
N LYS A 350 -24.25 -9.82 18.44
CA LYS A 350 -23.02 -10.63 18.29
C LYS A 350 -21.92 -10.12 19.22
N LEU A 351 -21.71 -8.81 19.29
CA LEU A 351 -20.71 -8.19 20.17
C LEU A 351 -21.05 -8.39 21.64
N ARG A 352 -22.31 -8.16 22.03
CA ARG A 352 -22.78 -8.37 23.41
C ARG A 352 -22.64 -9.83 23.83
N GLY A 353 -23.01 -10.77 22.96
CA GLY A 353 -22.84 -12.20 23.21
C GLY A 353 -21.37 -12.59 23.38
N ALA A 354 -20.49 -12.10 22.49
CA ALA A 354 -19.06 -12.33 22.60
C ALA A 354 -18.44 -11.71 23.85
N ALA A 355 -18.86 -10.50 24.23
CA ALA A 355 -18.42 -9.83 25.46
C ALA A 355 -18.87 -10.60 26.70
N ALA A 356 -20.14 -11.00 26.77
CA ALA A 356 -20.67 -11.80 27.88
C ALA A 356 -19.97 -13.17 28.00
N ALA A 357 -19.67 -13.82 26.88
CA ALA A 357 -18.91 -15.06 26.86
C ALA A 357 -17.45 -14.87 27.31
N ALA A 358 -16.82 -13.77 26.91
CA ALA A 358 -15.47 -13.42 27.35
C ALA A 358 -15.41 -13.12 28.85
N ASP A 359 -16.39 -12.38 29.36
CA ASP A 359 -16.51 -12.05 30.79
C ASP A 359 -16.79 -13.30 31.63
N ALA A 360 -17.72 -14.17 31.18
CA ALA A 360 -18.02 -15.42 31.87
C ALA A 360 -16.85 -16.41 31.85
N GLY A 361 -16.02 -16.36 30.81
CA GLY A 361 -14.81 -17.16 30.70
C GLY A 361 -13.62 -16.63 31.49
N TYR A 362 -13.65 -15.38 31.97
CA TYR A 362 -12.58 -14.80 32.78
C TYR A 362 -12.82 -15.11 34.27
N PRO A 363 -11.81 -15.52 35.05
CA PRO A 363 -10.36 -15.47 34.79
C PRO A 363 -9.76 -16.72 34.11
N ASP A 364 -10.56 -17.75 33.84
CA ASP A 364 -10.09 -19.04 33.31
C ASP A 364 -9.70 -18.99 31.81
N ASN A 365 -9.93 -17.85 31.15
CA ASN A 365 -9.63 -17.64 29.74
C ASN A 365 -8.11 -17.51 29.52
N GLU A 366 -7.47 -18.57 29.01
CA GLU A 366 -6.04 -18.58 28.72
C GLU A 366 -5.60 -17.54 27.67
N GLY A 367 -6.54 -17.11 26.81
CA GLY A 367 -6.30 -16.19 25.69
C GLY A 367 -6.32 -14.71 26.05
N LEU A 368 -6.98 -14.33 27.15
CA LEU A 368 -7.10 -12.95 27.63
C LEU A 368 -6.57 -12.87 29.07
N VAL A 369 -5.48 -12.14 29.27
CA VAL A 369 -4.92 -11.88 30.60
C VAL A 369 -4.97 -10.38 30.87
N ILE A 370 -5.71 -9.99 31.90
CA ILE A 370 -5.70 -8.60 32.40
C ILE A 370 -4.66 -8.55 33.52
N ASP A 371 -3.62 -7.75 33.33
CA ASP A 371 -2.59 -7.57 34.34
C ASP A 371 -3.23 -7.00 35.63
N PRO A 372 -3.16 -7.69 36.77
CA PRO A 372 -3.80 -7.25 38.00
C PRO A 372 -3.17 -5.98 38.59
N GLU A 373 -1.94 -5.63 38.23
CA GLU A 373 -1.25 -4.43 38.75
C GLU A 373 -1.50 -3.20 37.87
N THR A 374 -1.50 -3.36 36.54
CA THR A 374 -1.63 -2.25 35.59
C THR A 374 -3.04 -2.11 35.00
N GLY A 375 -3.88 -3.14 35.09
CA GLY A 375 -5.21 -3.19 34.48
C GLY A 375 -5.18 -3.30 32.95
N ILE A 376 -4.01 -3.51 32.35
CA ILE A 376 -3.85 -3.54 30.90
C ILE A 376 -4.23 -4.93 30.37
N PRO A 377 -5.19 -5.05 29.43
CA PRO A 377 -5.54 -6.33 28.82
C PRO A 377 -4.47 -6.74 27.79
N SER A 378 -4.05 -8.00 27.86
CA SER A 378 -3.14 -8.62 26.89
C SER A 378 -3.78 -9.85 26.27
N LEU A 379 -3.73 -9.95 24.94
CA LEU A 379 -4.22 -11.09 24.19
C LEU A 379 -3.05 -12.01 23.83
N LYS A 380 -3.11 -13.28 24.24
CA LYS A 380 -2.15 -14.29 23.79
C LYS A 380 -2.49 -14.75 22.38
N ALA A 381 -1.47 -15.11 21.61
CA ALA A 381 -1.66 -15.64 20.26
C ALA A 381 -2.53 -16.90 20.31
N PHE A 382 -3.65 -16.87 19.58
CA PHE A 382 -4.54 -18.02 19.43
C PHE A 382 -3.75 -19.24 18.93
N ARG A 383 -3.75 -20.32 19.72
CA ARG A 383 -3.23 -21.63 19.29
C ARG A 383 -4.41 -22.41 18.75
N ALA A 384 -4.34 -22.81 17.48
CA ALA A 384 -5.34 -23.67 16.89
C ALA A 384 -5.49 -24.95 17.73
N ASP A 385 -6.73 -25.44 17.86
CA ASP A 385 -7.00 -26.71 18.50
C ASP A 385 -6.10 -27.79 17.88
N GLY A 386 -5.42 -28.54 18.73
CA GLY A 386 -4.57 -29.62 18.27
C GLY A 386 -5.36 -30.65 17.45
N GLN A 387 -4.67 -31.40 16.58
CA GLN A 387 -5.29 -32.49 15.82
C GLN A 387 -6.08 -33.43 16.75
N ARG A 388 -7.32 -33.75 16.36
CA ARG A 388 -8.19 -34.68 17.09
C ARG A 388 -7.49 -36.04 17.29
N PRO A 389 -7.70 -36.73 18.42
CA PRO A 389 -7.10 -38.05 18.65
C PRO A 389 -7.44 -39.09 17.56
N SER A 390 -8.63 -39.01 16.97
CA SER A 390 -9.02 -39.86 15.83
C SER A 390 -8.17 -39.59 14.57
N ALA A 391 -7.87 -38.31 14.27
CA ALA A 391 -7.05 -37.93 13.14
C ALA A 391 -5.60 -38.42 13.31
N LYS A 392 -5.05 -38.31 14.54
CA LYS A 392 -3.70 -38.83 14.85
C LYS A 392 -3.61 -40.34 14.64
N ARG A 393 -4.59 -41.11 15.13
CA ARG A 393 -4.65 -42.57 14.91
C ARG A 393 -4.73 -42.92 13.42
N LEU A 394 -5.52 -42.18 12.65
CA LEU A 394 -5.60 -42.38 11.20
C LEU A 394 -4.27 -42.07 10.51
N GLU A 395 -3.60 -40.98 10.88
CA GLU A 395 -2.29 -40.62 10.35
C GLU A 395 -1.23 -41.71 10.63
N GLU A 396 -1.24 -42.27 11.84
CA GLU A 396 -0.36 -43.38 12.23
C GLU A 396 -0.62 -44.65 11.41
N GLU A 397 -1.89 -45.03 11.22
CA GLU A 397 -2.27 -46.18 10.38
C GLU A 397 -1.89 -45.99 8.91
N ILE A 398 -2.06 -44.78 8.37
CA ILE A 398 -1.63 -44.44 7.00
C ILE A 398 -0.12 -44.58 6.89
N LYS A 399 0.64 -44.01 7.82
CA LYS A 399 2.11 -44.09 7.83
C LYS A 399 2.62 -45.52 7.97
N ALA A 400 1.96 -46.36 8.78
CA ALA A 400 2.33 -47.76 8.95
C ALA A 400 2.15 -48.60 7.66
N ARG A 401 1.16 -48.24 6.83
CA ARG A 401 0.85 -48.97 5.58
C ARG A 401 1.50 -48.33 4.34
N MET A 402 1.94 -47.08 4.45
CA MET A 402 2.55 -46.35 3.34
C MET A 402 4.01 -46.80 3.17
N PRO A 403 4.39 -47.39 2.03
CA PRO A 403 5.76 -47.81 1.81
C PRO A 403 6.68 -46.59 1.68
N GLU A 404 7.87 -46.66 2.28
CA GLU A 404 8.92 -45.66 2.06
C GLU A 404 9.35 -45.67 0.59
N ARG A 405 9.33 -44.50 -0.04
CA ARG A 405 9.73 -44.31 -1.44
C ARG A 405 10.64 -43.11 -1.57
N SER A 406 11.73 -43.26 -2.33
CA SER A 406 12.56 -42.13 -2.71
C SER A 406 11.84 -41.22 -3.69
N LEU A 407 12.15 -39.92 -3.68
CA LEU A 407 11.58 -38.94 -4.62
C LEU A 407 11.84 -39.34 -6.08
N MET A 408 13.04 -39.85 -6.36
CA MET A 408 13.38 -40.43 -7.66
C MET A 408 12.49 -41.65 -7.99
N GLY A 409 12.23 -42.54 -7.04
CA GLY A 409 11.32 -43.66 -7.23
C GLY A 409 9.89 -43.21 -7.55
N ILE A 410 9.42 -42.12 -6.94
CA ILE A 410 8.12 -41.52 -7.25
C ILE A 410 8.12 -40.99 -8.68
N LEU A 411 9.13 -40.19 -9.06
CA LEU A 411 9.25 -39.65 -10.43
C LEU A 411 9.31 -40.76 -11.48
N ALA A 412 10.16 -41.77 -11.30
CA ALA A 412 10.26 -42.91 -12.22
C ALA A 412 8.93 -43.66 -12.36
N ARG A 413 8.19 -43.84 -11.26
CA ARG A 413 6.87 -44.49 -11.32
C ARG A 413 5.85 -43.63 -12.04
N THR A 414 5.77 -42.33 -11.74
CA THR A 414 4.85 -41.44 -12.47
C THR A 414 5.19 -41.40 -13.96
N ALA A 415 6.48 -41.38 -14.31
CA ALA A 415 6.93 -41.46 -15.69
C ALA A 415 6.47 -42.76 -16.35
N TYR A 416 6.59 -43.89 -15.66
CA TYR A 416 6.19 -45.19 -16.20
C TYR A 416 4.67 -45.31 -16.39
N TRP A 417 3.87 -44.86 -15.41
CA TRP A 417 2.41 -45.02 -15.42
C TRP A 417 1.68 -43.99 -16.29
N VAL A 418 2.16 -42.74 -16.29
CA VAL A 418 1.54 -41.62 -17.03
C VAL A 418 2.22 -41.41 -18.39
N GLU A 419 3.41 -41.96 -18.59
CA GLU A 419 4.20 -41.84 -19.83
C GLU A 419 4.56 -40.40 -20.24
N TRP A 420 4.52 -39.44 -19.30
CA TRP A 420 4.84 -38.03 -19.55
C TRP A 420 6.23 -37.81 -20.18
N TRP A 421 7.17 -38.74 -19.96
CA TRP A 421 8.52 -38.67 -20.51
C TRP A 421 8.56 -38.76 -22.04
N ARG A 422 7.51 -39.32 -22.67
CA ARG A 422 7.37 -39.40 -24.14
C ARG A 422 7.16 -38.04 -24.78
N ARG A 423 6.70 -37.05 -24.03
CA ARG A 423 6.58 -35.64 -24.49
C ARG A 423 7.95 -35.01 -24.74
N PHE A 424 9.01 -35.50 -24.09
CA PHE A 424 10.34 -34.91 -24.23
C PHE A 424 11.08 -35.46 -25.43
N GLY A 425 11.69 -34.55 -26.18
CA GLY A 425 12.41 -34.89 -27.40
C GLY A 425 13.12 -33.68 -28.00
N PRO A 426 14.04 -33.90 -28.96
CA PRO A 426 14.68 -32.83 -29.69
C PRO A 426 13.66 -31.90 -30.33
N ALA A 427 13.95 -30.59 -30.37
CA ALA A 427 13.08 -29.60 -31.02
C ALA A 427 12.76 -29.90 -32.49
N SER A 428 13.58 -30.74 -33.16
CA SER A 428 13.33 -31.19 -34.53
C SER A 428 12.22 -32.23 -34.67
N GLY A 429 11.65 -32.74 -33.57
CA GLY A 429 10.62 -33.80 -33.58
C GLY A 429 11.14 -35.19 -33.98
N ASN A 430 12.46 -35.37 -34.07
CA ASN A 430 13.09 -36.66 -34.39
C ASN A 430 13.21 -37.53 -33.13
N GLU A 431 13.33 -38.85 -33.32
CA GLU A 431 13.59 -39.75 -32.20
C GLU A 431 14.85 -39.36 -31.41
N PRO A 432 14.80 -39.35 -30.08
CA PRO A 432 15.93 -38.99 -29.25
C PRO A 432 17.06 -40.01 -29.42
N LYS A 433 18.23 -39.55 -29.86
CA LYS A 433 19.45 -40.36 -29.97
C LYS A 433 20.12 -40.57 -28.60
N LEU A 434 19.35 -41.03 -27.61
CA LEU A 434 19.80 -41.31 -26.25
C LEU A 434 19.74 -42.83 -26.01
N ALA A 435 20.77 -43.38 -25.35
CA ALA A 435 20.83 -44.82 -25.06
C ALA A 435 19.73 -45.29 -24.09
N ASP A 436 19.40 -44.47 -23.09
CA ASP A 436 18.27 -44.66 -22.18
C ASP A 436 17.51 -43.33 -22.01
N PRO A 437 16.53 -43.03 -22.91
CA PRO A 437 15.75 -41.80 -22.83
C PRO A 437 14.92 -41.73 -21.54
N PHE A 438 14.36 -42.86 -21.09
CA PHE A 438 13.50 -42.92 -19.90
C PHE A 438 14.27 -42.50 -18.65
N GLY A 439 15.35 -43.20 -18.31
CA GLY A 439 16.15 -42.87 -17.13
C GLY A 439 16.75 -41.46 -17.22
N ARG A 440 17.19 -41.05 -18.42
CA ARG A 440 17.77 -39.73 -18.63
C ARG A 440 16.77 -38.59 -18.39
N TYR A 441 15.53 -38.71 -18.88
CA TYR A 441 14.51 -37.68 -18.68
C TYR A 441 14.03 -37.63 -17.23
N VAL A 442 13.90 -38.77 -16.56
CA VAL A 442 13.53 -38.79 -15.13
C VAL A 442 14.59 -38.11 -14.28
N ILE A 443 15.88 -38.44 -14.50
CA ILE A 443 16.98 -37.79 -13.78
C ILE A 443 17.05 -36.30 -14.09
N THR A 444 16.90 -35.92 -15.37
CA THR A 444 16.94 -34.50 -15.77
C THR A 444 15.80 -33.70 -15.13
N THR A 445 14.60 -34.27 -15.06
CA THR A 445 13.43 -33.67 -14.40
C THR A 445 13.67 -33.53 -12.89
N PHE A 446 14.22 -34.55 -12.24
CA PHE A 446 14.58 -34.49 -10.82
C PHE A 446 15.59 -33.37 -10.54
N VAL A 447 16.68 -33.32 -11.32
CA VAL A 447 17.74 -32.31 -11.18
C VAL A 447 17.19 -30.90 -11.34
N LYS A 448 16.40 -30.66 -12.38
CA LYS A 448 15.75 -29.36 -12.63
C LYS A 448 14.73 -29.00 -11.54
N GLY A 449 13.91 -29.94 -11.09
CA GLY A 449 12.91 -29.72 -10.03
C GLY A 449 13.52 -29.44 -8.66
N THR A 450 14.69 -30.00 -8.37
CA THR A 450 15.46 -29.72 -7.12
C THR A 450 16.36 -28.49 -7.22
N ASN A 451 16.32 -27.75 -8.33
CA ASN A 451 17.18 -26.60 -8.62
C ASN A 451 18.69 -26.90 -8.50
N MET A 452 19.11 -28.14 -8.78
CA MET A 452 20.52 -28.52 -8.84
C MET A 452 21.09 -28.22 -10.23
N SER A 453 22.34 -27.75 -10.29
CA SER A 453 23.02 -27.63 -11.59
C SER A 453 23.39 -29.02 -12.14
N PRO A 454 23.49 -29.19 -13.48
CA PRO A 454 23.91 -30.46 -14.08
C PRO A 454 25.25 -30.99 -13.55
N TYR A 455 26.19 -30.10 -13.22
CA TYR A 455 27.50 -30.50 -12.70
C TYR A 455 27.47 -30.90 -11.22
N GLU A 456 26.61 -30.27 -10.42
CA GLU A 456 26.36 -30.72 -9.03
C GLU A 456 25.66 -32.06 -9.01
N ALA A 457 24.63 -32.25 -9.84
CA ALA A 457 23.95 -33.51 -9.98
C ALA A 457 24.92 -34.65 -10.37
N ALA A 458 25.85 -34.39 -11.28
CA ALA A 458 26.84 -35.40 -11.71
C ALA A 458 27.81 -35.82 -10.60
N ARG A 459 28.02 -34.97 -9.57
CA ARG A 459 28.83 -35.32 -8.40
C ARG A 459 28.09 -36.21 -7.40
N HIS A 460 26.76 -36.17 -7.42
CA HIS A 460 25.92 -36.86 -6.44
C HIS A 460 25.17 -38.08 -7.02
N ILE A 461 24.99 -38.14 -8.34
CA ILE A 461 24.28 -39.22 -9.03
C ILE A 461 25.29 -40.00 -9.89
N PRO A 462 25.59 -41.26 -9.55
CA PRO A 462 26.49 -42.09 -10.34
C PRO A 462 25.87 -42.44 -11.71
N GLY A 463 26.70 -42.52 -12.74
CA GLY A 463 26.28 -42.93 -14.09
C GLY A 463 25.78 -41.80 -15.00
N VAL A 464 25.91 -40.54 -14.59
CA VAL A 464 25.46 -39.38 -15.38
C VAL A 464 26.56 -38.32 -15.47
N SER A 465 26.89 -37.88 -16.69
CA SER A 465 27.82 -36.76 -16.88
C SER A 465 27.08 -35.41 -16.86
N GLY A 466 27.71 -34.38 -16.29
CA GLY A 466 27.17 -33.02 -16.27
C GLY A 466 26.93 -32.46 -17.68
N HIS A 467 27.81 -32.78 -18.63
CA HIS A 467 27.65 -32.38 -20.04
C HIS A 467 26.41 -33.02 -20.66
N GLU A 468 26.18 -34.31 -20.43
CA GLU A 468 25.03 -35.03 -20.99
C GLU A 468 23.70 -34.54 -20.40
N MET A 469 23.68 -34.21 -19.10
CA MET A 469 22.49 -33.62 -18.47
C MET A 469 22.22 -32.20 -18.96
N ALA A 470 23.26 -31.37 -19.10
CA ALA A 470 23.12 -30.04 -19.68
C ALA A 470 22.61 -30.11 -21.13
N TYR A 471 23.17 -31.04 -21.92
CA TYR A 471 22.72 -31.30 -23.29
C TYR A 471 21.25 -31.69 -23.35
N THR A 472 20.85 -32.66 -22.52
CA THR A 472 19.46 -33.16 -22.48
C THR A 472 18.51 -32.04 -22.05
N ALA A 473 18.82 -31.33 -20.97
CA ALA A 473 18.01 -30.23 -20.48
C ALA A 473 17.85 -29.10 -21.50
N ASN A 474 18.89 -28.75 -22.25
CA ASN A 474 18.84 -27.63 -23.18
C ASN A 474 18.22 -27.97 -24.53
N ARG A 475 18.27 -29.23 -24.97
CA ARG A 475 17.81 -29.64 -26.31
C ARG A 475 16.53 -30.46 -26.33
N HIS A 476 16.19 -31.14 -25.22
CA HIS A 476 15.05 -32.05 -25.16
C HIS A 476 13.90 -31.53 -24.27
N PHE A 477 14.14 -30.47 -23.50
CA PHE A 477 13.12 -29.80 -22.70
C PHE A 477 12.84 -28.41 -23.26
N SER A 478 11.55 -28.07 -23.31
CA SER A 478 11.08 -26.71 -23.58
C SER A 478 9.88 -26.43 -22.68
N LEU A 479 9.53 -25.16 -22.50
CA LEU A 479 8.35 -24.78 -21.70
C LEU A 479 7.06 -25.39 -22.25
N VAL A 480 6.93 -25.48 -23.58
CA VAL A 480 5.76 -26.08 -24.23
C VAL A 480 5.64 -27.55 -23.86
N LEU A 481 6.72 -28.33 -24.02
CA LEU A 481 6.73 -29.77 -23.72
C LEU A 481 6.54 -30.03 -22.22
N LEU A 482 7.06 -29.16 -21.35
CA LEU A 482 6.84 -29.25 -19.91
C LEU A 482 5.37 -29.04 -19.56
N ASN A 483 4.71 -28.05 -20.17
CA ASN A 483 3.28 -27.80 -19.94
C ASN A 483 2.41 -28.97 -20.43
N GLU A 484 2.75 -29.59 -21.56
CA GLU A 484 2.09 -30.81 -22.03
C GLU A 484 2.27 -31.99 -21.06
N ALA A 485 3.49 -32.19 -20.56
CA ALA A 485 3.77 -33.22 -19.56
C ALA A 485 3.04 -32.98 -18.23
N ILE A 486 2.91 -31.71 -17.80
CA ILE A 486 2.11 -31.32 -16.64
C ILE A 486 0.63 -31.62 -16.88
N ALA A 487 0.10 -31.29 -18.07
CA ALA A 487 -1.29 -31.59 -18.40
C ALA A 487 -1.61 -33.09 -18.33
N ASP A 488 -0.73 -33.95 -18.86
CA ASP A 488 -0.89 -35.41 -18.75
C ASP A 488 -0.92 -35.87 -17.28
N LEU A 489 -0.06 -35.30 -16.43
CA LEU A 489 -0.02 -35.60 -15.00
C LEU A 489 -1.28 -35.12 -14.27
N VAL A 490 -1.75 -33.91 -14.56
CA VAL A 490 -2.98 -33.34 -14.00
C VAL A 490 -4.18 -34.20 -14.37
N ASN A 491 -4.29 -34.62 -15.63
CA ASN A 491 -5.37 -35.48 -16.11
C ASN A 491 -5.35 -36.85 -15.43
N ALA A 492 -4.17 -37.43 -15.20
CA ALA A 492 -4.04 -38.68 -14.46
C ALA A 492 -4.41 -38.52 -12.98
N HIS A 493 -4.01 -37.42 -12.34
CA HIS A 493 -4.32 -37.12 -10.94
C HIS A 493 -5.81 -36.89 -10.69
N ALA A 494 -6.51 -36.23 -11.62
CA ALA A 494 -7.95 -35.97 -11.53
C ALA A 494 -8.82 -37.25 -11.57
N ARG A 495 -8.26 -38.36 -12.06
CA ARG A 495 -8.93 -39.68 -12.12
C ARG A 495 -8.77 -40.50 -10.85
N LEU A 496 -7.97 -40.05 -9.88
CA LEU A 496 -7.77 -40.79 -8.63
C LEU A 496 -8.91 -40.53 -7.66
N ASP A 497 -9.45 -41.61 -7.07
CA ASP A 497 -10.52 -41.54 -6.06
C ASP A 497 -10.15 -40.63 -4.88
N ILE A 498 -8.87 -40.65 -4.47
CA ILE A 498 -8.39 -39.81 -3.37
C ILE A 498 -8.43 -38.33 -3.72
N SER A 499 -8.18 -37.95 -4.98
CA SER A 499 -8.21 -36.56 -5.43
C SER A 499 -9.65 -36.04 -5.52
N GLN A 500 -10.57 -36.90 -5.96
CA GLN A 500 -12.00 -36.60 -6.02
C GLN A 500 -12.64 -36.44 -4.63
N ALA A 501 -12.00 -36.95 -3.57
CA ALA A 501 -12.44 -36.72 -2.20
C ALA A 501 -12.21 -35.27 -1.73
N TRP A 502 -11.30 -34.51 -2.39
CA TRP A 502 -11.02 -33.10 -2.06
C TRP A 502 -11.88 -32.12 -2.85
N GLY A 503 -12.22 -32.44 -4.09
CA GLY A 503 -12.98 -31.57 -4.99
C GLY A 503 -13.26 -32.22 -6.34
N ASP A 504 -13.93 -31.50 -7.23
CA ASP A 504 -14.33 -31.97 -8.55
C ASP A 504 -13.60 -31.25 -9.71
N GLY A 505 -12.69 -30.33 -9.41
CA GLY A 505 -11.92 -29.58 -10.41
C GLY A 505 -12.61 -28.30 -10.86
N THR A 506 -13.75 -27.92 -10.25
CA THR A 506 -14.54 -26.75 -10.68
C THR A 506 -14.02 -25.43 -10.10
N ALA A 507 -13.31 -25.49 -8.98
CA ALA A 507 -12.77 -24.32 -8.30
C ALA A 507 -11.24 -24.31 -8.30
N VAL A 508 -10.66 -23.13 -8.56
CA VAL A 508 -9.22 -22.89 -8.53
C VAL A 508 -8.91 -21.69 -7.65
N ALA A 509 -7.89 -21.81 -6.82
CA ALA A 509 -7.28 -20.70 -6.12
C ALA A 509 -6.03 -20.23 -6.86
N ALA A 510 -5.91 -18.93 -7.09
CA ALA A 510 -4.74 -18.31 -7.69
C ALA A 510 -3.98 -17.51 -6.63
N ASP A 511 -2.69 -17.81 -6.46
CA ASP A 511 -1.83 -17.14 -5.46
C ASP A 511 -0.38 -17.01 -5.95
N GLY A 512 0.26 -15.91 -5.56
CA GLY A 512 1.62 -15.53 -5.94
C GLY A 512 2.63 -15.79 -4.83
N THR A 513 3.64 -16.61 -5.10
CA THR A 513 4.79 -16.82 -4.20
C THR A 513 6.01 -16.06 -4.71
N HIS A 514 6.56 -15.16 -3.88
CA HIS A 514 7.81 -14.47 -4.21
C HIS A 514 9.00 -15.44 -4.23
N MET A 515 9.77 -15.37 -5.32
CA MET A 515 10.96 -16.18 -5.56
C MET A 515 12.17 -15.26 -5.76
N ASP A 516 13.16 -15.42 -4.89
CA ASP A 516 14.43 -14.71 -4.99
C ASP A 516 15.10 -15.04 -6.33
N THR A 517 15.49 -14.02 -7.10
CA THR A 517 16.13 -14.17 -8.41
C THR A 517 17.32 -13.22 -8.56
N TYR A 518 18.26 -13.54 -9.45
CA TYR A 518 19.38 -12.68 -9.79
C TYR A 518 18.89 -11.34 -10.40
N LEU A 519 19.57 -10.24 -10.05
CA LEU A 519 19.23 -8.87 -10.46
C LEU A 519 19.35 -8.63 -11.97
N ASP A 520 20.18 -9.39 -12.68
CA ASP A 520 20.49 -9.17 -14.11
C ASP A 520 19.55 -9.97 -15.03
N ASN A 521 18.25 -9.69 -14.91
CA ASN A 521 17.18 -10.44 -15.56
C ASN A 521 15.98 -9.51 -15.83
N LEU A 522 15.40 -9.59 -17.04
CA LEU A 522 14.24 -8.78 -17.48
C LEU A 522 12.96 -8.96 -16.64
N LEU A 523 12.85 -10.05 -15.88
CA LEU A 523 11.73 -10.42 -15.00
C LEU A 523 12.03 -10.15 -13.51
N ALA A 524 13.26 -9.74 -13.17
CA ALA A 524 13.65 -9.48 -11.79
C ALA A 524 13.36 -8.02 -11.43
N GLU A 525 12.41 -7.81 -10.53
CA GLU A 525 12.07 -6.48 -10.02
C GLU A 525 12.10 -6.45 -8.49
N THR A 526 12.20 -5.26 -7.92
CA THR A 526 12.21 -5.10 -6.45
C THR A 526 10.78 -5.08 -5.94
N SER A 527 10.39 -6.12 -5.19
CA SER A 527 9.07 -6.13 -4.57
C SER A 527 8.99 -5.14 -3.42
N VAL A 528 8.04 -4.21 -3.48
CA VAL A 528 7.73 -3.28 -2.37
C VAL A 528 7.23 -4.04 -1.13
N ARG A 529 6.49 -5.14 -1.33
CA ARG A 529 5.91 -5.95 -0.24
C ARG A 529 6.98 -6.77 0.51
N TYR A 530 7.91 -7.38 -0.23
CA TYR A 530 8.92 -8.27 0.35
C TYR A 530 10.29 -7.59 0.58
N GLY A 531 10.50 -6.38 0.04
CA GLY A 531 11.73 -5.60 0.20
C GLY A 531 12.95 -6.25 -0.44
N LYS A 532 12.75 -7.19 -1.38
CA LYS A 532 13.80 -7.98 -2.03
C LYS A 532 13.59 -8.05 -3.54
N PRO A 533 14.67 -8.11 -4.33
CA PRO A 533 14.60 -8.36 -5.76
C PRO A 533 14.17 -9.81 -6.04
N GLY A 534 13.26 -10.00 -6.97
CA GLY A 534 12.81 -11.33 -7.39
C GLY A 534 11.67 -11.25 -8.40
N GLY A 535 11.02 -12.39 -8.62
CA GLY A 535 9.76 -12.45 -9.36
C GLY A 535 8.71 -13.20 -8.54
N ILE A 536 7.48 -13.22 -9.03
CA ILE A 536 6.37 -13.91 -8.40
C ILE A 536 6.08 -15.17 -9.23
N ALA A 537 6.17 -16.33 -8.59
CA ALA A 537 5.64 -17.58 -9.14
C ALA A 537 4.13 -17.61 -8.83
N TYR A 538 3.33 -17.38 -9.86
CA TYR A 538 1.88 -17.34 -9.77
C TYR A 538 1.30 -18.73 -10.04
N HIS A 539 0.68 -19.32 -9.03
CA HIS A 539 0.20 -20.70 -9.03
C HIS A 539 -1.33 -20.73 -9.11
N HIS A 540 -1.86 -21.62 -9.95
CA HIS A 540 -3.28 -21.93 -10.01
C HIS A 540 -3.51 -23.33 -9.42
N VAL A 541 -4.01 -23.41 -8.20
CA VAL A 541 -4.22 -24.66 -7.46
C VAL A 541 -5.70 -25.01 -7.48
N SER A 542 -6.04 -26.18 -8.00
CA SER A 542 -7.40 -26.71 -7.98
C SER A 542 -7.80 -27.15 -6.57
N ASP A 543 -9.10 -27.17 -6.31
CA ASP A 543 -9.76 -27.89 -5.22
C ASP A 543 -9.31 -29.36 -5.05
N THR A 544 -8.92 -30.06 -6.13
CA THR A 544 -8.30 -31.40 -6.07
C THR A 544 -6.85 -31.40 -5.57
N TYR A 545 -6.39 -30.28 -5.01
CA TYR A 545 -5.07 -30.05 -4.43
C TYR A 545 -3.91 -30.28 -5.41
N ILE A 546 -4.10 -29.90 -6.68
CA ILE A 546 -3.06 -29.95 -7.72
C ILE A 546 -2.89 -28.59 -8.38
N ALA A 547 -1.65 -28.22 -8.67
CA ALA A 547 -1.34 -27.05 -9.46
C ALA A 547 -1.63 -27.33 -10.95
N LEU A 548 -2.59 -26.63 -11.54
CA LEU A 548 -2.94 -26.74 -12.96
C LEU A 548 -1.89 -26.07 -13.84
N PHE A 549 -1.44 -24.89 -13.42
CA PHE A 549 -0.45 -24.10 -14.14
C PHE A 549 0.35 -23.22 -13.19
N THR A 550 1.58 -22.88 -13.57
CA THR A 550 2.42 -21.91 -12.87
C THR A 550 3.03 -20.95 -13.88
N HIS A 551 2.88 -19.65 -13.63
CA HIS A 551 3.53 -18.61 -14.43
C HIS A 551 4.52 -17.83 -13.58
N PHE A 552 5.61 -17.37 -14.19
CA PHE A 552 6.57 -16.52 -13.51
C PHE A 552 6.37 -15.09 -14.00
N ILE A 553 5.95 -14.20 -13.09
CA ILE A 553 5.58 -12.82 -13.40
C ILE A 553 6.53 -11.84 -12.70
N PRO A 554 6.81 -10.67 -13.29
CA PRO A 554 7.58 -9.62 -12.61
C PRO A 554 6.83 -9.09 -11.38
N CYS A 555 7.58 -8.58 -10.39
CA CYS A 555 6.97 -7.99 -9.21
C CYS A 555 6.24 -6.68 -9.57
N GLY A 556 5.00 -6.50 -9.12
CA GLY A 556 4.26 -5.24 -9.30
C GLY A 556 3.40 -5.15 -10.56
N VAL A 557 3.37 -6.21 -11.37
CA VAL A 557 2.38 -6.34 -12.45
C VAL A 557 1.04 -6.79 -11.87
N TRP A 558 -0.05 -6.35 -12.49
CA TRP A 558 -1.40 -6.74 -12.10
C TRP A 558 -1.64 -8.24 -12.35
N GLU A 559 -1.78 -9.01 -11.27
CA GLU A 559 -1.87 -10.47 -11.30
C GLU A 559 -3.11 -10.98 -12.05
N ALA A 560 -4.16 -10.16 -12.08
CA ALA A 560 -5.42 -10.50 -12.69
C ALA A 560 -5.28 -10.87 -14.19
N VAL A 561 -4.45 -10.16 -14.96
CA VAL A 561 -4.20 -10.48 -16.38
C VAL A 561 -3.68 -11.92 -16.54
N TYR A 562 -2.84 -12.36 -15.60
CA TYR A 562 -2.25 -13.70 -15.61
C TYR A 562 -3.21 -14.80 -15.16
N ILE A 563 -4.32 -14.45 -14.49
CA ILE A 563 -5.43 -15.40 -14.25
C ILE A 563 -6.08 -15.78 -15.57
N ILE A 564 -6.46 -14.78 -16.39
CA ILE A 564 -7.10 -15.03 -17.70
C ILE A 564 -6.14 -15.78 -18.61
N GLU A 565 -4.89 -15.32 -18.69
CA GLU A 565 -3.88 -15.97 -19.51
C GLU A 565 -3.63 -17.42 -19.06
N GLY A 566 -3.58 -17.67 -17.75
CA GLY A 566 -3.46 -19.01 -17.17
C GLY A 566 -4.62 -19.93 -17.56
N LEU A 567 -5.86 -19.43 -17.50
CA LEU A 567 -7.05 -20.17 -17.92
C LEU A 567 -7.07 -20.46 -19.43
N LEU A 568 -6.67 -19.50 -20.26
CA LEU A 568 -6.61 -19.67 -21.72
C LEU A 568 -5.51 -20.65 -22.15
N LYS A 569 -4.39 -20.66 -21.44
CA LYS A 569 -3.26 -21.56 -21.71
C LYS A 569 -3.43 -22.95 -21.09
N ASN A 570 -4.43 -23.17 -20.25
CA ASN A 570 -4.69 -24.47 -19.65
C ASN A 570 -5.12 -25.50 -20.71
N THR A 571 -4.24 -26.46 -20.98
CA THR A 571 -4.46 -27.57 -21.92
C THR A 571 -4.98 -28.84 -21.24
N SER A 572 -5.13 -28.85 -19.92
CA SER A 572 -5.64 -30.00 -19.18
C SER A 572 -7.15 -30.21 -19.38
N GLU A 573 -7.63 -31.42 -19.07
CA GLU A 573 -9.06 -31.78 -19.09
C GLU A 573 -9.84 -31.06 -17.98
N VAL A 574 -9.16 -30.64 -16.91
CA VAL A 574 -9.74 -29.91 -15.77
C VAL A 574 -10.00 -28.47 -16.18
N LYS A 575 -11.28 -28.11 -16.32
CA LYS A 575 -11.74 -26.76 -16.71
C LYS A 575 -12.48 -26.11 -15.55
N PRO A 576 -11.79 -25.31 -14.72
CA PRO A 576 -12.43 -24.64 -13.60
C PRO A 576 -13.45 -23.61 -14.09
N THR A 577 -14.57 -23.53 -13.39
CA THR A 577 -15.62 -22.54 -13.61
C THR A 577 -15.49 -21.34 -12.68
N THR A 578 -14.87 -21.53 -11.51
CA THR A 578 -14.74 -20.52 -10.46
C THR A 578 -13.27 -20.33 -10.11
N VAL A 579 -12.82 -19.07 -10.09
CA VAL A 579 -11.46 -18.72 -9.66
C VAL A 579 -11.53 -17.82 -8.44
N HIS A 580 -10.83 -18.20 -7.39
CA HIS A 580 -10.60 -17.43 -6.18
C HIS A 580 -9.22 -16.81 -6.25
N ALA A 581 -9.12 -15.49 -6.14
CA ALA A 581 -7.85 -14.78 -6.09
C ALA A 581 -7.88 -13.73 -4.98
N ASP A 582 -6.70 -13.28 -4.57
CA ASP A 582 -6.57 -12.20 -3.59
C ASP A 582 -6.87 -10.82 -4.23
N THR A 583 -6.69 -9.75 -3.46
CA THR A 583 -7.08 -8.40 -3.88
C THR A 583 -6.38 -7.92 -5.16
N GLN A 584 -5.20 -8.45 -5.51
CA GLN A 584 -4.50 -8.09 -6.75
C GLN A 584 -4.93 -8.91 -7.96
N GLY A 585 -5.67 -10.00 -7.73
CA GLY A 585 -6.29 -10.83 -8.77
C GLY A 585 -7.70 -10.41 -9.18
N HIS A 586 -8.27 -9.35 -8.59
CA HIS A 586 -9.59 -8.86 -9.01
C HIS A 586 -9.54 -8.25 -10.42
N LEU A 587 -10.21 -8.88 -11.38
CA LEU A 587 -10.51 -8.29 -12.69
C LEU A 587 -11.93 -7.77 -12.70
N VAL A 588 -12.11 -6.47 -12.92
CA VAL A 588 -13.37 -5.94 -13.44
C VAL A 588 -13.39 -6.28 -14.93
N THR A 589 -14.01 -7.40 -15.30
CA THR A 589 -14.17 -7.78 -16.71
C THR A 589 -15.62 -7.63 -17.15
N TRP A 590 -15.82 -6.71 -18.09
CA TRP A 590 -17.00 -6.62 -18.93
C TRP A 590 -17.04 -7.83 -19.86
N THR A 591 -18.02 -8.73 -19.73
CA THR A 591 -18.28 -9.74 -20.77
C THR A 591 -19.37 -9.20 -21.71
N PRO A 592 -19.08 -8.94 -23.00
CA PRO A 592 -20.11 -8.58 -23.96
C PRO A 592 -20.95 -9.83 -24.25
N CYS A 593 -22.25 -9.76 -23.97
CA CYS A 593 -23.19 -10.76 -24.46
C CYS A 593 -23.26 -10.67 -26.00
N PRO A 594 -22.91 -11.72 -26.78
CA PRO A 594 -22.98 -11.63 -28.23
C PRO A 594 -24.43 -11.77 -28.69
N SER A 595 -25.05 -10.65 -29.05
CA SER A 595 -26.30 -10.64 -29.82
C SER A 595 -25.97 -10.78 -31.31
N LEU A 596 -26.08 -11.99 -31.88
CA LEU A 596 -26.38 -12.12 -33.31
C LEU A 596 -26.93 -13.52 -33.64
N ARG A 597 -28.17 -13.50 -34.13
CA ARG A 597 -28.90 -14.63 -34.72
C ARG A 597 -29.06 -14.34 -36.21
N VAL A 598 -28.26 -14.98 -37.07
CA VAL A 598 -28.51 -15.30 -38.49
C VAL A 598 -27.55 -16.45 -38.82
N GLY A 599 -27.84 -17.63 -39.35
CA GLY A 599 -29.04 -18.39 -39.71
C GLY A 599 -28.52 -19.69 -40.36
N GLY A 600 -29.03 -20.86 -39.96
CA GLY A 600 -28.89 -22.13 -40.70
C GLY A 600 -27.84 -23.15 -40.22
N GLY A 601 -28.31 -24.24 -39.58
CA GLY A 601 -27.58 -25.51 -39.44
C GLY A 601 -27.49 -26.07 -38.00
N ARG A 602 -28.36 -27.03 -37.64
CA ARG A 602 -28.19 -27.98 -36.51
C ARG A 602 -27.49 -29.25 -37.02
N PRO A 603 -26.95 -30.18 -36.18
CA PRO A 603 -27.08 -30.34 -34.71
C PRO A 603 -25.70 -30.42 -33.99
N GLY A 604 -25.51 -30.39 -32.67
CA GLY A 604 -26.36 -30.27 -31.49
C GLY A 604 -25.49 -30.60 -30.26
N CYS A 605 -25.32 -29.67 -29.32
CA CYS A 605 -24.81 -29.91 -27.97
C CYS A 605 -25.49 -28.93 -27.02
N ARG A 606 -26.11 -29.44 -25.96
CA ARG A 606 -26.82 -28.66 -24.93
C ARG A 606 -25.80 -28.03 -23.98
N VAL A 607 -25.65 -26.71 -24.04
CA VAL A 607 -25.00 -25.92 -22.97
C VAL A 607 -26.07 -25.52 -21.96
N ARG A 608 -25.95 -26.02 -20.72
CA ARG A 608 -26.74 -25.58 -19.57
C ARG A 608 -26.16 -24.25 -19.05
N ARG A 609 -27.06 -23.36 -18.64
CA ARG A 609 -26.85 -21.96 -18.22
C ARG A 609 -25.72 -21.80 -17.21
N LEU A 610 -24.83 -20.84 -17.46
CA LEU A 610 -23.89 -20.25 -16.50
C LEU A 610 -24.68 -19.39 -15.49
N ARG A 611 -24.42 -19.59 -14.20
CA ARG A 611 -24.85 -18.73 -13.08
C ARG A 611 -23.69 -17.81 -12.71
N GLU A 612 -24.05 -16.58 -12.36
CA GLU A 612 -23.21 -15.40 -12.22
C GLU A 612 -22.45 -15.36 -10.89
N CYS A 613 -21.18 -14.93 -10.90
CA CYS A 613 -20.44 -14.46 -9.72
C CYS A 613 -20.23 -12.95 -9.86
N LEU A 614 -20.71 -12.18 -8.87
CA LEU A 614 -20.53 -10.74 -8.74
C LEU A 614 -20.09 -10.46 -7.30
N CYS A 615 -18.78 -10.31 -7.09
CA CYS A 615 -18.24 -9.89 -5.80
C CYS A 615 -17.92 -8.40 -5.87
N GLY A 616 -18.65 -7.60 -5.10
CA GLY A 616 -18.23 -6.26 -4.67
C GLY A 616 -18.26 -6.24 -3.15
N TYR A 617 -17.19 -5.76 -2.49
CA TYR A 617 -17.32 -5.33 -1.10
C TYR A 617 -16.30 -4.29 -0.66
N SER A 618 -16.83 -3.43 0.21
CA SER A 618 -16.24 -2.30 0.91
C SER A 618 -15.14 -2.67 1.91
N SER A 619 -14.17 -1.77 2.02
CA SER A 619 -13.07 -1.75 2.99
C SER A 619 -13.51 -1.81 4.46
N GLY A 620 -12.83 -2.63 5.27
CA GLY A 620 -12.91 -2.51 6.73
C GLY A 620 -12.72 -3.81 7.50
N GLY A 621 -11.50 -4.36 7.53
CA GLY A 621 -11.18 -5.47 8.43
C GLY A 621 -9.75 -5.94 8.28
N ARG A 622 -8.86 -5.52 9.18
CA ARG A 622 -7.52 -6.12 9.32
C ARG A 622 -7.67 -7.57 9.78
N ARG A 623 -7.79 -8.50 8.84
CA ARG A 623 -7.44 -9.91 9.06
C ARG A 623 -6.00 -10.09 8.61
N THR A 624 -5.12 -10.35 9.56
CA THR A 624 -3.75 -10.79 9.30
C THR A 624 -3.78 -12.13 8.58
N ALA A 625 -3.68 -12.09 7.24
CA ALA A 625 -3.37 -13.28 6.45
C ALA A 625 -1.96 -13.74 6.82
N ARG A 626 -1.86 -14.94 7.41
CA ARG A 626 -0.57 -15.57 7.71
C ARG A 626 0.02 -16.11 6.41
N PRO A 627 1.34 -15.93 6.16
CA PRO A 627 2.03 -16.64 5.10
C PRO A 627 1.99 -18.14 5.39
N TRP A 628 1.67 -18.95 4.40
CA TRP A 628 1.91 -20.39 4.46
C TRP A 628 3.41 -20.63 4.31
N SER A 629 4.11 -20.69 5.44
CA SER A 629 5.51 -21.14 5.52
C SER A 629 5.67 -22.22 6.58
N ASN A 630 5.92 -23.47 6.14
CA ASN A 630 7.04 -24.29 6.60
C ASN A 630 6.93 -25.71 6.02
N CYS A 631 7.72 -25.98 4.99
CA CYS A 631 8.27 -27.32 4.78
C CYS A 631 9.80 -27.20 4.89
N SER A 632 10.34 -27.76 5.95
CA SER A 632 11.74 -27.63 6.37
C SER A 632 12.69 -28.41 5.47
N THR A 633 13.78 -27.78 5.04
CA THR A 633 15.04 -28.47 4.71
C THR A 633 16.16 -27.92 5.59
N ARG A 634 16.50 -28.70 6.62
CA ARG A 634 17.75 -28.59 7.37
C ARG A 634 18.91 -28.96 6.45
N THR A 635 19.83 -28.04 6.21
CA THR A 635 21.20 -28.37 5.81
C THR A 635 22.17 -27.43 6.53
N GLY A 636 22.86 -27.97 7.53
CA GLY A 636 24.07 -27.35 8.05
C GLY A 636 25.29 -27.86 7.29
N ARG A 637 26.24 -26.96 6.97
CA ARG A 637 27.67 -27.24 7.10
C ARG A 637 28.51 -25.97 6.98
N ARG A 638 29.61 -26.00 7.74
CA ARG A 638 30.57 -24.95 8.08
C ARG A 638 31.67 -24.77 7.01
N SER A 639 32.27 -23.58 7.05
CA SER A 639 33.71 -23.25 6.82
C SER A 639 34.19 -23.24 5.35
N ARG A 640 35.14 -22.40 4.88
CA ARG A 640 36.20 -21.53 5.47
C ARG A 640 36.49 -20.35 4.51
N SER A 641 36.90 -19.18 5.03
CA SER A 641 38.27 -18.61 4.93
C SER A 641 38.33 -17.08 5.20
N LEU A 642 39.00 -16.76 6.31
CA LEU A 642 39.67 -15.52 6.74
C LEU A 642 40.69 -14.98 5.68
N PRO A 643 41.31 -13.77 5.81
CA PRO A 643 41.80 -13.23 7.09
C PRO A 643 41.91 -11.70 7.32
N ASP A 644 42.35 -11.42 8.55
CA ASP A 644 43.11 -10.27 9.08
C ASP A 644 42.36 -9.02 9.56
N SER A 645 42.23 -8.86 10.89
CA SER A 645 43.30 -8.25 11.71
C SER A 645 42.89 -8.07 13.20
N PHE A 646 43.75 -8.61 14.07
CA PHE A 646 44.20 -8.12 15.40
C PHE A 646 43.21 -7.77 16.54
N GLY A 647 43.46 -8.39 17.71
CA GLY A 647 43.07 -7.82 19.01
C GLY A 647 42.93 -8.82 20.18
N PHE A 648 44.03 -9.38 20.67
CA PHE A 648 44.12 -10.24 21.86
C PHE A 648 43.76 -9.48 23.16
N SER A 649 42.99 -10.10 24.08
CA SER A 649 43.24 -10.04 25.53
C SER A 649 42.34 -11.03 26.30
N ALA A 650 42.98 -11.79 27.18
CA ALA A 650 42.47 -12.93 27.93
C ALA A 650 41.62 -12.58 29.17
N ARG A 651 40.74 -13.51 29.59
CA ARG A 651 40.75 -14.26 30.88
C ARG A 651 39.34 -14.62 31.34
N GLY A 652 39.19 -15.82 31.91
CA GLY A 652 38.28 -16.04 33.04
C GLY A 652 37.13 -17.02 32.85
N THR A 653 37.44 -18.31 32.92
CA THR A 653 36.70 -19.36 33.64
C THR A 653 35.42 -18.98 34.40
N ALA A 654 34.30 -19.69 34.17
CA ALA A 654 33.72 -20.63 35.15
C ALA A 654 32.36 -21.21 34.71
N ARG A 655 32.21 -22.51 34.98
CA ARG A 655 30.99 -23.33 34.97
C ARG A 655 29.89 -22.72 35.86
N GLN A 656 28.62 -22.89 35.50
CA GLN A 656 27.75 -23.87 36.18
C GLN A 656 26.38 -24.00 35.52
N THR A 657 26.03 -25.27 35.33
CA THR A 657 24.75 -25.91 35.07
C THR A 657 23.65 -25.53 36.06
N ARG A 658 22.44 -25.24 35.57
CA ARG A 658 21.29 -26.18 35.65
C ARG A 658 20.22 -25.76 34.66
#